data_AF-A0A661XPT0-F1
#
_entry.id   AF-A0A661XPT0-F1
#
_cell.length_a   1.000
_cell.length_b   1.000
_cell.length_c   1.000
_cell.angle_alpha   90.00
_cell.angle_beta   90.00
_cell.angle_gamma   90.00
#
_symmetry.space_group_name_H-M   'P 1'
#
loop_
_entity.id
_entity.type
_entity.pdbx_description
1 polymer ?
#
loop_
_entity_poly.entity_id
_entity_poly.type
_entity_poly.pdbx_seq_one_letter_code
_entity_poly.pdbx_strand_id
1 'polypeptide(L)'
;MKTPFKLLDAFELKDHKHFFGRSEEIKREYRDALRTRLMMIYGLSGTGKTSLIKCGLAGKFDAGDWFPLYVRPGDNVNQSLKEAITQALNGENVSGDLLEDIKELTAVKLRPVYIIFDQFEEFFTLNGNTRAVQEKFMENLRAILDAKIRCRVILILREEYIAQLYPFESIVPELFNFRFRVERMNTEKVKEVIRSSFKEFNIHIEEPIEDNLDLMVHNISGGDGIIDLPYLQIYLDTLYQQDYRDTYGEEGTTEKLPRLDITRDEIQKLGEIEDVLSGFLDKKMRTYYRFLRKKYEGFPQKGIARVLDQMVTDEGTKKPIKYRIEEEILIPEFSNELISGIEKIALSELIYRLSDDRIIRINPDTIELAHDSLAAIIADRRTDKEKQLLFQFRRIQNAYDEYIATDKNIKQLLTKEQLFVITPFLKDLHLKEKYNEFVGMSQENVERERALVRARRQKEIDDRDAVIEAQKNAFVEKENAEEARNEALEQRKEAIQARNEADTARVRAEGAERKVRRMRMIVVGGLTLVFLVVAGRLWWGLDTLEEQNVTLVTAKDSLVTEKEMQRKDNEIVLADLKSHLRVTADSSTVAEVDSIKMEIAKNDDLSIKVVPNSFATYVGNVKIEGQREKKRIFNRGEAVYFFTRLVVQERKEVYVKYVPEGALPDEVKETVVNGMILPNPIGYRLNGGIGGLMPGKYHVIILTEAESGVTMAIDSVAFEVLQ
;
A
#
# COMPACT_ATOMS: atom_id res chain seq x y z
N MET A 1 -23.62 14.94 -43.06
CA MET A 1 -23.60 16.00 -42.02
C MET A 1 -22.17 16.31 -41.61
N LYS A 2 -21.84 17.58 -41.34
CA LYS A 2 -20.59 18.02 -40.70
C LYS A 2 -20.95 18.93 -39.52
N THR A 3 -20.38 18.66 -38.35
CA THR A 3 -20.56 19.47 -37.14
C THR A 3 -19.83 20.81 -37.24
N PRO A 4 -20.33 21.90 -36.61
CA PRO A 4 -19.56 23.14 -36.45
C PRO A 4 -18.53 23.06 -35.32
N PHE A 5 -18.68 22.12 -34.37
CA PHE A 5 -17.80 21.97 -33.21
C PHE A 5 -16.47 21.30 -33.57
N LYS A 6 -15.41 21.68 -32.85
CA LYS A 6 -14.03 21.23 -33.10
C LYS A 6 -13.64 19.94 -32.40
N LEU A 7 -14.47 19.43 -31.48
CA LEU A 7 -14.11 18.30 -30.62
C LEU A 7 -12.77 18.56 -29.91
N LEU A 8 -11.73 17.81 -30.27
CA LEU A 8 -10.39 17.90 -29.69
C LEU A 8 -9.42 18.75 -30.54
N ASP A 9 -9.85 19.25 -31.70
CA ASP A 9 -9.02 20.09 -32.56
C ASP A 9 -8.76 21.48 -31.96
N ALA A 10 -7.57 22.02 -32.27
CA ALA A 10 -7.28 23.42 -32.00
C ALA A 10 -8.03 24.31 -33.00
N PHE A 11 -8.43 25.50 -32.54
CA PHE A 11 -8.91 26.53 -33.46
C PHE A 11 -7.71 27.15 -34.18
N GLU A 12 -7.86 27.40 -35.48
CA GLU A 12 -6.89 28.12 -36.31
C GLU A 12 -7.49 29.46 -36.78
N LEU A 13 -6.68 30.32 -37.40
CA LEU A 13 -7.08 31.62 -37.93
C LEU A 13 -8.37 31.59 -38.79
N LYS A 14 -8.56 30.52 -39.58
CA LYS A 14 -9.77 30.26 -40.39
C LYS A 14 -11.06 30.12 -39.57
N ASP A 15 -10.92 29.81 -38.28
CA ASP A 15 -11.99 29.55 -37.32
C ASP A 15 -12.23 30.74 -36.37
N HIS A 16 -11.62 31.92 -36.59
CA HIS A 16 -11.71 33.09 -35.70
C HIS A 16 -13.14 33.58 -35.43
N LYS A 17 -14.09 33.33 -36.36
CA LYS A 17 -15.52 33.63 -36.14
C LYS A 17 -16.19 32.73 -35.11
N HIS A 18 -15.54 31.63 -34.72
CA HIS A 18 -16.09 30.57 -33.88
C HIS A 18 -15.33 30.41 -32.55
N PHE A 19 -14.40 31.34 -32.24
CA PHE A 19 -13.53 31.30 -31.06
C PHE A 19 -13.91 32.40 -30.06
N PHE A 20 -14.50 31.99 -28.93
CA PHE A 20 -15.18 32.87 -27.97
C PHE A 20 -14.55 32.82 -26.55
N GLY A 21 -14.99 33.69 -25.63
CA GLY A 21 -14.62 33.65 -24.20
C GLY A 21 -13.17 34.04 -23.84
N ARG A 22 -12.32 34.36 -24.82
CA ARG A 22 -10.89 34.72 -24.64
C ARG A 22 -10.54 36.16 -25.04
N SER A 23 -11.53 37.03 -25.24
CA SER A 23 -11.34 38.37 -25.81
C SER A 23 -10.35 39.26 -25.05
N GLU A 24 -10.30 39.18 -23.71
CA GLU A 24 -9.37 39.99 -22.89
C GLU A 24 -7.97 39.37 -22.82
N GLU A 25 -7.87 38.05 -22.82
CA GLU A 25 -6.61 37.32 -22.95
C GLU A 25 -5.92 37.70 -24.26
N ILE A 26 -6.63 37.60 -25.39
CA ILE A 26 -6.10 37.96 -26.72
C ILE A 26 -5.65 39.43 -26.77
N LYS A 27 -6.43 40.37 -26.19
CA LYS A 27 -6.05 41.80 -26.08
C LYS A 27 -4.80 42.03 -25.23
N ARG A 28 -4.51 41.17 -24.25
CA ARG A 28 -3.29 41.24 -23.44
C ARG A 28 -2.10 40.67 -24.21
N GLU A 29 -2.21 39.42 -24.66
CA GLU A 29 -1.17 38.73 -25.45
C GLU A 29 -0.73 39.56 -26.65
N TYR A 30 -1.66 40.15 -27.41
CA TYR A 30 -1.34 40.99 -28.56
C TYR A 30 -0.50 42.23 -28.18
N ARG A 31 -0.89 42.95 -27.12
CA ARG A 31 -0.13 44.11 -26.63
C ARG A 31 1.26 43.73 -26.15
N ASP A 32 1.37 42.61 -25.44
CA ASP A 32 2.63 42.17 -24.87
C ASP A 32 3.55 41.57 -25.95
N ALA A 33 3.01 40.87 -26.95
CA ALA A 33 3.73 40.32 -28.10
C ALA A 33 4.28 41.41 -29.03
N LEU A 34 3.62 42.58 -29.12
CA LEU A 34 4.18 43.75 -29.79
C LEU A 34 5.34 44.38 -29.00
N ARG A 35 5.29 44.35 -27.67
CA ARG A 35 6.25 45.00 -26.75
C ARG A 35 7.53 44.21 -26.52
N THR A 36 7.44 42.89 -26.40
CA THR A 36 8.59 42.01 -26.17
C THR A 36 9.13 41.38 -27.45
N ARG A 37 10.29 40.74 -27.33
CA ARG A 37 10.86 39.83 -28.33
C ARG A 37 10.95 38.39 -27.84
N LEU A 38 10.76 38.16 -26.53
CA LEU A 38 10.56 36.85 -25.93
C LEU A 38 9.32 36.89 -25.02
N MET A 39 8.35 36.02 -25.30
CA MET A 39 7.14 35.81 -24.49
C MET A 39 7.05 34.35 -24.08
N MET A 40 6.54 34.10 -22.88
CA MET A 40 6.20 32.78 -22.37
C MET A 40 4.70 32.69 -22.08
N ILE A 41 4.05 31.65 -22.60
CA ILE A 41 2.62 31.38 -22.43
C ILE A 41 2.48 30.00 -21.80
N TYR A 42 1.93 29.97 -20.58
CA TYR A 42 1.91 28.76 -19.76
C TYR A 42 0.54 28.56 -19.12
N GLY A 43 0.30 27.37 -18.58
CA GLY A 43 -0.99 26.99 -18.02
C GLY A 43 -1.23 25.49 -18.08
N LEU A 44 -2.21 24.98 -17.34
CA LEU A 44 -2.61 23.56 -17.36
C LEU A 44 -2.91 23.02 -18.77
N SER A 45 -2.94 21.69 -18.93
CA SER A 45 -3.54 21.05 -20.12
C SER A 45 -5.03 21.44 -20.26
N GLY A 46 -5.58 21.35 -21.47
CA GLY A 46 -7.01 21.62 -21.73
C GLY A 46 -7.41 23.11 -21.83
N THR A 47 -6.63 24.01 -21.23
CA THR A 47 -6.86 25.47 -21.18
C THR A 47 -6.95 26.19 -22.54
N GLY A 48 -6.54 25.54 -23.63
CA GLY A 48 -6.68 26.06 -24.99
C GLY A 48 -5.51 26.91 -25.52
N LYS A 49 -4.33 26.86 -24.88
CA LYS A 49 -3.12 27.63 -25.27
C LYS A 49 -2.84 27.65 -26.79
N THR A 50 -2.82 26.49 -27.43
CA THR A 50 -2.59 26.35 -28.89
C THR A 50 -3.66 27.08 -29.71
N SER A 51 -4.95 26.94 -29.36
CA SER A 51 -6.06 27.65 -30.02
C SER A 51 -5.97 29.17 -29.81
N LEU A 52 -5.62 29.58 -28.59
CA LEU A 52 -5.46 30.98 -28.22
C LEU A 52 -4.41 31.68 -29.10
N ILE A 53 -3.32 30.99 -29.46
CA ILE A 53 -2.31 31.54 -30.37
C ILE A 53 -2.65 31.34 -31.85
N LYS A 54 -3.00 30.11 -32.27
CA LYS A 54 -3.26 29.78 -33.69
C LYS A 54 -4.52 30.45 -34.26
N CYS A 55 -5.46 30.85 -33.40
CA CYS A 55 -6.68 31.54 -33.77
C CYS A 55 -6.77 32.96 -33.17
N GLY A 56 -6.68 33.07 -31.84
CA GLY A 56 -6.91 34.33 -31.13
C GLY A 56 -5.87 35.41 -31.43
N LEU A 57 -4.60 35.17 -31.09
CA LEU A 57 -3.49 36.09 -31.32
C LEU A 57 -3.24 36.30 -32.82
N ALA A 58 -3.22 35.23 -33.61
CA ALA A 58 -3.07 35.31 -35.06
C ALA A 58 -4.17 36.19 -35.70
N GLY A 59 -5.40 36.14 -35.19
CA GLY A 59 -6.53 36.98 -35.62
C GLY A 59 -6.49 38.44 -35.16
N LYS A 60 -5.35 38.92 -34.64
CA LYS A 60 -5.08 40.35 -34.36
C LYS A 60 -3.97 40.96 -35.21
N PHE A 61 -3.35 40.18 -36.09
CA PHE A 61 -2.35 40.68 -37.02
C PHE A 61 -2.88 40.71 -38.45
N ASP A 62 -2.66 41.84 -39.12
CA ASP A 62 -2.80 41.90 -40.57
C ASP A 62 -1.67 41.13 -41.26
N ALA A 63 -1.93 40.68 -42.49
CA ALA A 63 -1.02 39.77 -43.21
C ALA A 63 0.41 40.34 -43.41
N GLY A 64 0.58 41.66 -43.35
CA GLY A 64 1.87 42.35 -43.45
C GLY A 64 2.68 42.45 -42.15
N ASP A 65 2.10 42.16 -40.98
CA ASP A 65 2.74 42.37 -39.67
C ASP A 65 3.21 41.08 -38.98
N TRP A 66 2.89 39.92 -39.55
CA TRP A 66 3.01 38.62 -38.89
C TRP A 66 3.33 37.48 -39.88
N PHE A 67 4.50 36.86 -39.72
CA PHE A 67 4.81 35.54 -40.26
C PHE A 67 4.97 34.54 -39.10
N PRO A 68 4.01 33.63 -38.87
CA PRO A 68 4.11 32.63 -37.82
C PRO A 68 4.96 31.45 -38.31
N LEU A 69 6.07 31.20 -37.63
CA LEU A 69 6.87 30.00 -37.78
C LEU A 69 6.58 29.08 -36.60
N TYR A 70 5.66 28.13 -36.76
CA TYR A 70 5.37 27.14 -35.73
C TYR A 70 6.47 26.09 -35.68
N VAL A 71 7.01 25.85 -34.49
CA VAL A 71 8.00 24.83 -34.19
C VAL A 71 7.46 23.95 -33.07
N ARG A 72 7.70 22.65 -33.13
CA ARG A 72 7.54 21.71 -32.02
C ARG A 72 8.96 21.19 -31.69
N PRO A 73 9.41 21.15 -30.42
CA PRO A 73 10.81 20.85 -30.12
C PRO A 73 11.29 19.49 -30.64
N GLY A 74 10.46 18.44 -30.52
CA GLY A 74 10.86 17.08 -30.89
C GLY A 74 12.14 16.64 -30.19
N ASP A 75 12.78 15.57 -30.69
CA ASP A 75 13.99 15.02 -30.07
C ASP A 75 15.21 15.94 -30.16
N ASN A 76 15.21 16.98 -31.01
CA ASN A 76 16.28 17.98 -31.04
C ASN A 76 15.75 19.34 -31.48
N VAL A 77 15.51 20.21 -30.51
CA VAL A 77 14.92 21.54 -30.72
C VAL A 77 15.70 22.43 -31.71
N ASN A 78 17.03 22.27 -31.80
CA ASN A 78 17.85 23.05 -32.74
C ASN A 78 17.65 22.56 -34.18
N GLN A 79 17.50 21.24 -34.36
CA GLN A 79 17.24 20.63 -35.66
C GLN A 79 15.82 20.93 -36.13
N SER A 80 14.80 20.78 -35.28
CA SER A 80 13.41 21.07 -35.65
C SER A 80 13.15 22.56 -35.89
N LEU A 81 13.89 23.47 -35.23
CA LEU A 81 13.93 24.88 -35.59
C LEU A 81 14.54 25.08 -37.00
N LYS A 82 15.69 24.47 -37.28
CA LYS A 82 16.36 24.56 -38.59
C LYS A 82 15.49 24.02 -39.73
N GLU A 83 14.81 22.90 -39.50
CA GLU A 83 13.87 22.28 -40.45
C GLU A 83 12.68 23.21 -40.74
N ALA A 84 12.10 23.83 -39.71
CA ALA A 84 11.02 24.80 -39.88
C ALA A 84 11.48 26.02 -40.70
N ILE A 85 12.67 26.58 -40.40
CA ILE A 85 13.23 27.71 -41.18
C ILE A 85 13.50 27.28 -42.63
N THR A 86 14.10 26.10 -42.83
CA THR A 86 14.39 25.52 -44.17
C THR A 86 13.11 25.38 -44.98
N GLN A 87 12.05 24.81 -44.39
CA GLN A 87 10.74 24.68 -45.02
C GLN A 87 10.13 26.04 -45.34
N ALA A 88 10.24 27.01 -44.42
CA ALA A 88 9.77 28.37 -44.64
C ALA A 88 10.53 29.11 -45.74
N LEU A 89 11.80 28.77 -46.00
CA LEU A 89 12.62 29.25 -47.11
C LEU A 89 12.50 28.38 -48.39
N ASN A 90 11.61 27.39 -48.43
CA ASN A 90 11.48 26.41 -49.52
C ASN A 90 12.78 25.62 -49.83
N GLY A 91 13.73 25.58 -48.90
CA GLY A 91 15.06 24.97 -49.09
C GLY A 91 16.13 25.89 -49.70
N GLU A 92 15.79 27.14 -50.03
CA GLU A 92 16.74 28.11 -50.60
C GLU A 92 17.52 28.86 -49.48
N ASN A 93 18.73 29.32 -49.81
CA ASN A 93 19.58 30.20 -48.98
C ASN A 93 19.89 29.77 -47.52
N VAL A 94 19.69 28.50 -47.15
CA VAL A 94 20.03 27.97 -45.82
C VAL A 94 21.54 27.83 -45.65
N SER A 95 22.14 28.73 -44.88
CA SER A 95 23.55 28.70 -44.49
C SER A 95 23.84 27.61 -43.45
N GLY A 96 22.85 27.29 -42.62
CA GLY A 96 22.98 26.38 -41.49
C GLY A 96 23.47 27.03 -40.19
N ASP A 97 23.77 28.32 -40.19
CA ASP A 97 23.81 29.14 -38.99
C ASP A 97 22.39 29.69 -38.70
N LEU A 98 21.88 29.44 -37.50
CA LEU A 98 20.49 29.79 -37.15
C LEU A 98 20.24 31.30 -37.13
N LEU A 99 21.24 32.15 -36.88
CA LEU A 99 21.05 33.59 -36.86
C LEU A 99 21.02 34.16 -38.28
N GLU A 100 21.90 33.73 -39.17
CA GLU A 100 21.85 34.13 -40.59
C GLU A 100 20.62 33.55 -41.29
N ASP A 101 20.24 32.29 -41.02
CA ASP A 101 19.04 31.66 -41.60
C ASP A 101 17.74 32.41 -41.17
N ILE A 102 17.67 32.92 -39.92
CA ILE A 102 16.53 33.74 -39.46
C ILE A 102 16.61 35.18 -40.02
N LYS A 103 17.80 35.78 -40.17
CA LYS A 103 17.95 37.07 -40.85
C LYS A 103 17.39 37.00 -42.27
N GLU A 104 17.81 36.00 -43.04
CA GLU A 104 17.33 35.76 -44.40
C GLU A 104 15.81 35.55 -44.42
N LEU A 105 15.26 34.76 -43.49
CA LEU A 105 13.81 34.60 -43.34
C LEU A 105 13.09 35.95 -43.08
N THR A 106 13.64 36.84 -42.24
CA THR A 106 13.05 38.18 -42.00
C THR A 106 13.22 39.16 -43.17
N ALA A 107 14.15 38.88 -44.10
CA ALA A 107 14.32 39.60 -45.36
C ALA A 107 13.33 39.07 -46.41
N VAL A 108 13.40 37.78 -46.73
CA VAL A 108 12.56 37.09 -47.74
C VAL A 108 11.06 37.22 -47.45
N LYS A 109 10.64 37.15 -46.19
CA LYS A 109 9.20 37.30 -45.84
C LYS A 109 8.75 38.75 -45.74
N LEU A 110 9.66 39.72 -45.76
CA LEU A 110 9.45 41.19 -45.65
C LEU A 110 8.67 41.69 -44.41
N ARG A 111 8.12 40.80 -43.58
CA ARG A 111 7.34 41.07 -42.36
C ARG A 111 7.99 40.49 -41.10
N PRO A 112 7.61 40.94 -39.88
CA PRO A 112 8.11 40.37 -38.64
C PRO A 112 7.84 38.87 -38.51
N VAL A 113 8.87 38.11 -38.15
CA VAL A 113 8.81 36.66 -37.91
C VAL A 113 8.49 36.42 -36.44
N TYR A 114 7.53 35.53 -36.17
CA TYR A 114 7.18 35.04 -34.84
C TYR A 114 7.45 33.55 -34.79
N ILE A 115 8.53 33.15 -34.11
CA ILE A 115 8.88 31.75 -33.88
C ILE A 115 8.08 31.26 -32.67
N ILE A 116 7.14 30.35 -32.90
CA ILE A 116 6.15 29.91 -31.92
C ILE A 116 6.46 28.45 -31.59
N PHE A 117 7.09 28.22 -30.45
CA PHE A 117 7.33 26.88 -29.93
C PHE A 117 6.08 26.40 -29.20
N ASP A 118 5.32 25.50 -29.83
CA ASP A 118 4.17 24.83 -29.22
C ASP A 118 4.62 23.53 -28.54
N GLN A 119 4.03 23.21 -27.38
CA GLN A 119 4.43 22.08 -26.52
C GLN A 119 5.91 22.11 -26.11
N PHE A 120 6.42 23.28 -25.70
CA PHE A 120 7.81 23.47 -25.29
C PHE A 120 8.22 22.66 -24.03
N GLU A 121 7.30 21.98 -23.36
CA GLU A 121 7.65 20.89 -22.42
C GLU A 121 8.57 19.81 -23.04
N GLU A 122 8.49 19.58 -24.35
CA GLU A 122 9.33 18.62 -25.08
C GLU A 122 10.82 18.95 -25.08
N PHE A 123 11.17 20.21 -24.84
CA PHE A 123 12.55 20.64 -24.59
C PHE A 123 13.19 19.91 -23.40
N PHE A 124 12.37 19.41 -22.45
CA PHE A 124 12.81 18.71 -21.24
C PHE A 124 12.51 17.21 -21.24
N THR A 125 11.37 16.79 -21.81
CA THR A 125 10.88 15.41 -21.61
C THR A 125 11.52 14.37 -22.52
N LEU A 126 12.26 14.78 -23.55
CA LEU A 126 12.66 13.92 -24.66
C LEU A 126 14.16 13.65 -24.68
N ASN A 127 14.55 12.39 -24.82
CA ASN A 127 15.92 11.93 -24.59
C ASN A 127 16.99 12.57 -25.49
N GLY A 128 16.63 13.04 -26.68
CA GLY A 128 17.58 13.73 -27.58
C GLY A 128 17.93 15.18 -27.17
N ASN A 129 17.06 15.85 -26.40
CA ASN A 129 17.30 17.20 -25.86
C ASN A 129 18.22 17.13 -24.62
N THR A 130 19.42 16.57 -24.79
CA THR A 130 20.47 16.53 -23.76
C THR A 130 20.83 17.93 -23.28
N ARG A 131 21.42 18.05 -22.08
CA ARG A 131 21.76 19.35 -21.47
C ARG A 131 22.57 20.26 -22.40
N ALA A 132 23.52 19.73 -23.17
CA ALA A 132 24.30 20.49 -24.14
C ALA A 132 23.47 20.97 -25.37
N VAL A 133 22.48 20.20 -25.80
CA VAL A 133 21.51 20.60 -26.85
C VAL A 133 20.59 21.70 -26.35
N GLN A 134 20.14 21.60 -25.08
CA GLN A 134 19.34 22.61 -24.41
C GLN A 134 20.10 23.93 -24.21
N GLU A 135 21.34 23.87 -23.72
CA GLU A 135 22.19 25.05 -23.51
C GLU A 135 22.52 25.73 -24.84
N LYS A 136 22.94 24.98 -25.86
CA LYS A 136 23.15 25.52 -27.22
C LYS A 136 21.89 26.17 -27.80
N PHE A 137 20.71 25.62 -27.56
CA PHE A 137 19.45 26.26 -27.97
C PHE A 137 19.22 27.60 -27.28
N MET A 138 19.50 27.68 -25.98
CA MET A 138 19.34 28.93 -25.22
C MET A 138 20.40 29.97 -25.57
N GLU A 139 21.62 29.56 -25.95
CA GLU A 139 22.64 30.42 -26.55
C GLU A 139 22.18 30.97 -27.91
N ASN A 140 21.63 30.12 -28.78
CA ASN A 140 21.04 30.53 -30.06
C ASN A 140 19.86 31.51 -29.85
N LEU A 141 18.98 31.23 -28.90
CA LEU A 141 17.89 32.12 -28.49
C LEU A 141 18.42 33.47 -27.99
N ARG A 142 19.48 33.47 -27.17
CA ARG A 142 20.14 34.70 -26.72
C ARG A 142 20.70 35.50 -27.90
N ALA A 143 21.37 34.86 -28.85
CA ALA A 143 21.92 35.51 -30.04
C ALA A 143 20.83 36.15 -30.92
N ILE A 144 19.70 35.46 -31.14
CA ILE A 144 18.53 35.98 -31.86
C ILE A 144 17.97 37.23 -31.15
N LEU A 145 17.91 37.22 -29.82
CA LEU A 145 17.46 38.35 -29.02
C LEU A 145 18.48 39.49 -28.98
N ASP A 146 19.79 39.24 -28.98
CA ASP A 146 20.80 40.30 -29.03
C ASP A 146 20.95 40.95 -30.41
N ALA A 147 20.67 40.22 -31.50
CA ALA A 147 20.84 40.70 -32.88
C ALA A 147 19.86 41.81 -33.32
N LYS A 148 18.79 42.08 -32.55
CA LYS A 148 17.77 43.14 -32.81
C LYS A 148 17.07 43.09 -34.18
N ILE A 149 17.08 41.93 -34.83
CA ILE A 149 16.33 41.65 -36.06
C ILE A 149 14.82 41.69 -35.83
N ARG A 150 14.02 41.70 -36.91
CA ARG A 150 12.54 41.67 -36.85
C ARG A 150 11.99 40.26 -36.54
N CYS A 151 12.57 39.60 -35.54
CA CYS A 151 12.16 38.31 -35.03
C CYS A 151 11.64 38.45 -33.59
N ARG A 152 10.64 37.64 -33.24
CA ARG A 152 10.11 37.47 -31.89
C ARG A 152 9.89 35.99 -31.61
N VAL A 153 9.97 35.60 -30.35
CA VAL A 153 9.84 34.20 -29.90
C VAL A 153 8.70 34.09 -28.88
N ILE A 154 7.83 33.09 -29.07
CA ILE A 154 6.77 32.72 -28.13
C ILE A 154 7.00 31.27 -27.71
N LEU A 155 7.22 31.05 -26.42
CA LEU A 155 7.36 29.72 -25.81
C LEU A 155 6.03 29.31 -25.17
N ILE A 156 5.37 28.27 -25.69
CA ILE A 156 4.11 27.75 -25.15
C ILE A 156 4.39 26.43 -24.44
N LEU A 157 4.15 26.35 -23.12
CA LEU A 157 4.40 25.15 -22.30
C LEU A 157 3.28 24.88 -21.29
N ARG A 158 3.29 23.71 -20.63
CA ARG A 158 2.47 23.48 -19.43
C ARG A 158 3.12 24.08 -18.18
N GLU A 159 2.31 24.48 -17.20
CA GLU A 159 2.81 25.22 -16.03
C GLU A 159 3.71 24.38 -15.12
N GLU A 160 3.49 23.06 -15.06
CA GLU A 160 4.32 22.11 -14.33
C GLU A 160 5.77 22.00 -14.84
N TYR A 161 6.07 22.49 -16.05
CA TYR A 161 7.43 22.54 -16.61
C TYR A 161 8.15 23.87 -16.39
N ILE A 162 7.47 24.92 -15.87
CA ILE A 162 8.09 26.26 -15.76
C ILE A 162 9.33 26.27 -14.85
N ALA A 163 9.36 25.41 -13.83
CA ALA A 163 10.50 25.29 -12.92
C ALA A 163 11.77 24.78 -13.59
N GLN A 164 11.64 24.05 -14.71
CA GLN A 164 12.77 23.47 -15.44
C GLN A 164 13.48 24.52 -16.32
N LEU A 165 12.89 25.72 -16.47
CA LEU A 165 13.50 26.87 -17.17
C LEU A 165 14.47 27.69 -16.30
N TYR A 166 14.38 27.65 -14.96
CA TYR A 166 15.25 28.46 -14.09
C TYR A 166 16.77 28.27 -14.36
N PRO A 167 17.29 27.06 -14.62
CA PRO A 167 18.70 26.85 -14.96
C PRO A 167 19.18 27.46 -16.30
N PHE A 168 18.33 28.20 -17.01
CA PHE A 168 18.65 28.88 -18.27
C PHE A 168 18.46 30.40 -18.17
N GLU A 169 17.99 30.93 -17.04
CA GLU A 169 17.92 32.38 -16.77
C GLU A 169 19.31 33.03 -16.75
N SER A 170 20.35 32.25 -16.45
CA SER A 170 21.77 32.63 -16.60
C SER A 170 22.21 32.85 -18.05
N ILE A 171 21.56 32.21 -19.02
CA ILE A 171 21.85 32.32 -20.46
C ILE A 171 20.90 33.35 -21.11
N VAL A 172 19.62 33.35 -20.69
CA VAL A 172 18.59 34.27 -21.17
C VAL A 172 17.94 35.00 -19.98
N PRO A 173 18.53 36.09 -19.45
CA PRO A 173 17.99 36.82 -18.30
C PRO A 173 16.60 37.46 -18.53
N GLU A 174 16.14 37.54 -19.77
CA GLU A 174 14.80 38.07 -20.11
C GLU A 174 13.71 36.98 -20.22
N LEU A 175 14.05 35.70 -19.97
CA LEU A 175 13.18 34.53 -20.13
C LEU A 175 11.84 34.63 -19.37
N PHE A 176 11.85 35.21 -18.17
CA PHE A 176 10.66 35.30 -17.31
C PHE A 176 10.00 36.68 -17.26
N ASN A 177 10.50 37.66 -18.03
CA ASN A 177 10.03 39.05 -17.99
C ASN A 177 8.59 39.21 -18.53
N PHE A 178 8.23 38.45 -19.56
CA PHE A 178 6.91 38.51 -20.21
C PHE A 178 6.23 37.14 -20.17
N ARG A 179 5.60 36.85 -19.03
CA ARG A 179 4.87 35.60 -18.75
C ARG A 179 3.36 35.83 -18.74
N PHE A 180 2.61 35.06 -19.51
CA PHE A 180 1.16 35.03 -19.48
C PHE A 180 0.62 33.64 -19.09
N ARG A 181 -0.22 33.57 -18.05
CA ARG A 181 -0.88 32.34 -17.61
C ARG A 181 -2.27 32.23 -18.22
N VAL A 182 -2.51 31.17 -18.98
CA VAL A 182 -3.80 30.86 -19.59
C VAL A 182 -4.65 30.09 -18.58
N GLU A 183 -5.37 30.83 -17.75
CA GLU A 183 -6.29 30.27 -16.76
C GLU A 183 -7.40 29.42 -17.40
N ARG A 184 -7.94 28.45 -16.65
CA ARG A 184 -9.19 27.74 -17.03
C ARG A 184 -10.34 28.74 -17.13
N MET A 185 -11.33 28.46 -17.99
CA MET A 185 -12.55 29.27 -18.00
C MET A 185 -13.38 28.98 -16.74
N ASN A 186 -13.98 30.03 -16.18
CA ASN A 186 -15.00 29.89 -15.13
C ASN A 186 -16.38 29.66 -15.75
N THR A 187 -17.35 29.28 -14.93
CA THR A 187 -18.77 29.08 -15.32
C THR A 187 -19.29 30.16 -16.27
N GLU A 188 -19.16 31.44 -15.90
CA GLU A 188 -19.73 32.53 -16.70
C GLU A 188 -19.05 32.72 -18.07
N LYS A 189 -17.73 32.51 -18.18
CA LYS A 189 -17.06 32.43 -19.49
C LYS A 189 -17.50 31.23 -20.30
N VAL A 190 -17.80 30.08 -19.68
CA VAL A 190 -18.34 28.93 -20.39
C VAL A 190 -19.76 29.22 -20.89
N LYS A 191 -20.64 29.83 -20.07
CA LYS A 191 -21.95 30.32 -20.53
C LYS A 191 -21.83 31.33 -21.66
N GLU A 192 -20.88 32.27 -21.61
CA GLU A 192 -20.57 33.20 -22.71
C GLU A 192 -20.20 32.43 -24.01
N VAL A 193 -19.34 31.42 -23.92
CA VAL A 193 -18.95 30.57 -25.05
C VAL A 193 -20.13 29.78 -25.61
N ILE A 194 -20.99 29.19 -24.75
CA ILE A 194 -22.19 28.46 -25.21
C ILE A 194 -23.13 29.41 -25.92
N ARG A 195 -23.56 30.51 -25.28
CA ARG A 195 -24.47 31.52 -25.89
C ARG A 195 -23.91 32.05 -27.23
N SER A 196 -22.60 32.30 -27.31
CA SER A 196 -21.95 32.81 -28.53
C SER A 196 -21.89 31.75 -29.65
N SER A 197 -21.52 30.51 -29.30
CA SER A 197 -21.47 29.40 -30.26
C SER A 197 -22.85 29.08 -30.80
N PHE A 198 -23.87 29.05 -29.94
CA PHE A 198 -25.24 28.73 -30.32
C PHE A 198 -25.79 29.77 -31.30
N LYS A 199 -25.59 31.05 -31.00
CA LYS A 199 -25.94 32.16 -31.90
C LYS A 199 -25.22 32.11 -33.26
N GLU A 200 -23.93 31.81 -33.29
CA GLU A 200 -23.16 31.69 -34.55
C GLU A 200 -23.54 30.44 -35.35
N PHE A 201 -24.02 29.38 -34.69
CA PHE A 201 -24.36 28.10 -35.31
C PHE A 201 -25.86 27.88 -35.54
N ASN A 202 -26.70 28.91 -35.37
CA ASN A 202 -28.17 28.86 -35.55
C ASN A 202 -28.91 27.92 -34.57
N ILE A 203 -28.31 27.69 -33.40
CA ILE A 203 -28.86 26.88 -32.31
C ILE A 203 -29.57 27.79 -31.32
N HIS A 204 -30.79 27.45 -30.95
CA HIS A 204 -31.59 28.12 -29.93
C HIS A 204 -31.65 27.24 -28.66
N ILE A 205 -32.08 27.82 -27.54
CA ILE A 205 -32.28 27.11 -26.27
C ILE A 205 -33.68 27.47 -25.78
N GLU A 206 -34.42 26.48 -25.27
CA GLU A 206 -35.69 26.67 -24.56
C GLU A 206 -35.53 27.60 -23.35
N GLU A 207 -36.57 28.38 -23.05
CA GLU A 207 -36.62 29.26 -21.87
C GLU A 207 -37.04 28.46 -20.61
N PRO A 208 -36.49 28.76 -19.41
CA PRO A 208 -35.50 29.81 -19.12
C PRO A 208 -34.08 29.42 -19.56
N ILE A 209 -33.48 30.27 -20.41
CA ILE A 209 -32.16 30.01 -21.02
C ILE A 209 -31.07 29.83 -19.96
N GLU A 210 -31.10 30.61 -18.87
CA GLU A 210 -30.05 30.59 -17.85
C GLU A 210 -30.05 29.28 -17.03
N ASP A 211 -31.21 28.74 -16.65
CA ASP A 211 -31.30 27.40 -16.04
C ASP A 211 -30.69 26.33 -16.94
N ASN A 212 -30.97 26.40 -18.24
CA ASN A 212 -30.52 25.41 -19.22
C ASN A 212 -29.00 25.51 -19.44
N LEU A 213 -28.43 26.72 -19.38
CA LEU A 213 -26.99 26.94 -19.39
C LEU A 213 -26.32 26.48 -18.08
N ASP A 214 -26.92 26.73 -16.92
CA ASP A 214 -26.42 26.20 -15.64
C ASP A 214 -26.49 24.67 -15.59
N LEU A 215 -27.52 24.05 -16.17
CA LEU A 215 -27.63 22.59 -16.33
C LEU A 215 -26.53 22.04 -17.25
N MET A 216 -26.28 22.65 -18.42
CA MET A 216 -25.16 22.27 -19.28
C MET A 216 -23.82 22.38 -18.53
N VAL A 217 -23.58 23.48 -17.81
CA VAL A 217 -22.35 23.67 -17.01
C VAL A 217 -22.22 22.64 -15.91
N HIS A 218 -23.32 22.28 -15.23
CA HIS A 218 -23.35 21.25 -14.20
C HIS A 218 -22.95 19.89 -14.78
N ASN A 219 -23.63 19.48 -15.86
CA ASN A 219 -23.39 18.24 -16.58
C ASN A 219 -21.95 18.11 -17.10
N ILE A 220 -21.33 19.21 -17.54
CA ILE A 220 -19.95 19.23 -18.07
C ILE A 220 -18.88 19.22 -16.95
N SER A 221 -19.22 19.64 -15.72
CA SER A 221 -18.24 19.83 -14.62
C SER A 221 -18.38 18.87 -13.44
N GLY A 222 -19.33 17.92 -13.47
CA GLY A 222 -19.57 16.98 -12.36
C GLY A 222 -19.79 17.69 -11.00
N GLY A 223 -20.33 18.91 -11.03
CA GLY A 223 -20.54 19.73 -9.84
C GLY A 223 -19.28 20.24 -9.14
N ASP A 224 -18.10 20.28 -9.78
CA ASP A 224 -16.93 20.98 -9.23
C ASP A 224 -16.74 22.42 -9.75
N GLY A 225 -17.41 22.78 -10.85
CA GLY A 225 -17.39 24.12 -11.45
C GLY A 225 -16.19 24.39 -12.38
N ILE A 226 -15.38 23.37 -12.69
CA ILE A 226 -14.17 23.49 -13.51
C ILE A 226 -14.35 22.68 -14.80
N ILE A 227 -14.32 23.37 -15.95
CA ILE A 227 -14.60 22.76 -17.25
C ILE A 227 -13.31 22.64 -18.08
N ASP A 228 -13.05 21.43 -18.59
CA ASP A 228 -12.06 21.20 -19.65
C ASP A 228 -12.69 21.55 -21.01
N LEU A 229 -12.03 22.38 -21.83
CA LEU A 229 -12.61 22.93 -23.05
C LEU A 229 -12.88 21.86 -24.13
N PRO A 230 -11.97 20.88 -24.34
CA PRO A 230 -12.27 19.56 -24.90
C PRO A 230 -13.62 18.93 -24.53
N TYR A 231 -14.02 18.95 -23.25
CA TYR A 231 -15.26 18.32 -22.81
C TYR A 231 -16.47 19.15 -23.21
N LEU A 232 -16.39 20.48 -23.08
CA LEU A 232 -17.37 21.41 -23.63
C LEU A 232 -17.60 21.17 -25.14
N GLN A 233 -16.52 21.00 -25.92
CA GLN A 233 -16.64 20.72 -27.36
C GLN A 233 -17.28 19.36 -27.67
N ILE A 234 -17.02 18.31 -26.89
CA ILE A 234 -17.64 16.98 -27.08
C ILE A 234 -19.11 16.99 -26.64
N TYR A 235 -19.44 17.71 -25.55
CA TYR A 235 -20.81 17.86 -25.06
C TYR A 235 -21.70 18.56 -26.09
N LEU A 236 -21.27 19.73 -26.56
CA LEU A 236 -22.03 20.50 -27.54
C LEU A 236 -22.08 19.81 -28.91
N ASP A 237 -21.03 19.09 -29.34
CA ASP A 237 -21.10 18.25 -30.54
C ASP A 237 -22.14 17.12 -30.43
N THR A 238 -22.22 16.47 -29.27
CA THR A 238 -23.14 15.35 -29.07
C THR A 238 -24.58 15.84 -29.03
N LEU A 239 -24.84 16.93 -28.32
CA LEU A 239 -26.14 17.61 -28.25
C LEU A 239 -26.61 18.07 -29.65
N TYR A 240 -25.73 18.76 -30.40
CA TYR A 240 -26.00 19.18 -31.79
C TYR A 240 -26.27 18.01 -32.74
N GLN A 241 -25.65 16.84 -32.51
CA GLN A 241 -25.87 15.63 -33.31
C GLN A 241 -27.06 14.78 -32.85
N GLN A 242 -27.68 15.09 -31.72
CA GLN A 242 -28.95 14.50 -31.29
C GLN A 242 -30.11 15.28 -31.90
N ASP A 243 -30.29 16.56 -31.54
CA ASP A 243 -31.36 17.41 -32.09
C ASP A 243 -31.40 17.36 -33.63
N TYR A 244 -30.26 17.58 -34.31
CA TYR A 244 -30.23 17.51 -35.79
C TYR A 244 -30.84 16.21 -36.35
N ARG A 245 -30.67 15.05 -35.69
CA ARG A 245 -31.23 13.78 -36.16
C ARG A 245 -32.70 13.64 -35.84
N ASP A 246 -33.11 14.11 -34.68
CA ASP A 246 -34.50 14.01 -34.24
C ASP A 246 -35.38 15.03 -34.99
N THR A 247 -34.80 16.17 -35.39
CA THR A 247 -35.39 17.23 -36.22
C THR A 247 -35.28 16.99 -37.74
N TYR A 248 -34.17 16.45 -38.27
CA TYR A 248 -33.94 16.29 -39.72
C TYR A 248 -33.72 14.85 -40.23
N GLY A 249 -33.73 13.83 -39.37
CA GLY A 249 -33.60 12.42 -39.75
C GLY A 249 -32.27 12.05 -40.44
N GLU A 250 -32.31 10.96 -41.23
CA GLU A 250 -31.15 10.53 -42.03
C GLU A 250 -31.01 11.29 -43.36
N GLU A 251 -32.13 11.80 -43.91
CA GLU A 251 -32.12 12.62 -45.15
C GLU A 251 -31.41 13.96 -44.92
N GLY A 252 -31.61 14.57 -43.75
CA GLY A 252 -30.92 15.78 -43.34
C GLY A 252 -31.39 17.04 -44.09
N THR A 253 -30.49 18.01 -44.20
CA THR A 253 -30.74 19.29 -44.86
C THR A 253 -29.54 19.74 -45.69
N THR A 254 -29.81 20.54 -46.72
CA THR A 254 -28.79 21.19 -47.55
C THR A 254 -28.26 22.49 -46.93
N GLU A 255 -28.89 22.97 -45.86
CA GLU A 255 -28.41 24.13 -45.10
C GLU A 255 -27.11 23.82 -44.35
N LYS A 256 -26.17 24.77 -44.35
CA LYS A 256 -24.84 24.60 -43.74
C LYS A 256 -24.89 24.67 -42.20
N LEU A 257 -25.78 25.48 -41.67
CA LEU A 257 -26.04 25.72 -40.24
C LEU A 257 -27.56 25.85 -40.07
N PRO A 258 -28.29 24.72 -40.12
CA PRO A 258 -29.74 24.73 -40.01
C PRO A 258 -30.17 25.17 -38.61
N ARG A 259 -31.45 25.55 -38.48
CA ARG A 259 -32.01 25.91 -37.19
C ARG A 259 -32.13 24.68 -36.30
N LEU A 260 -31.61 24.77 -35.09
CA LEU A 260 -31.79 23.81 -34.00
C LEU A 260 -32.44 24.52 -32.79
N ASP A 261 -33.17 23.79 -31.96
CA ASP A 261 -34.03 24.31 -30.89
C ASP A 261 -33.94 23.43 -29.63
N ILE A 262 -32.80 23.51 -28.96
CA ILE A 262 -32.44 22.61 -27.84
C ILE A 262 -33.38 22.79 -26.66
N THR A 263 -34.07 21.69 -26.29
CA THR A 263 -34.95 21.62 -25.13
C THR A 263 -34.21 21.28 -23.84
N ARG A 264 -34.79 21.67 -22.70
CA ARG A 264 -34.35 21.24 -21.35
C ARG A 264 -34.37 19.71 -21.22
N ASP A 265 -35.36 19.10 -21.85
CA ASP A 265 -35.59 17.65 -21.89
C ASP A 265 -34.42 16.91 -22.56
N GLU A 266 -33.84 17.43 -23.63
CA GLU A 266 -32.64 16.87 -24.28
C GLU A 266 -31.37 17.05 -23.43
N ILE A 267 -31.18 18.22 -22.82
CA ILE A 267 -30.03 18.45 -21.93
C ILE A 267 -30.07 17.49 -20.73
N GLN A 268 -31.27 17.17 -20.22
CA GLN A 268 -31.47 16.15 -19.18
C GLN A 268 -31.22 14.72 -19.70
N LYS A 269 -31.70 14.37 -20.91
CA LYS A 269 -31.48 13.05 -21.52
C LYS A 269 -30.02 12.78 -21.91
N LEU A 270 -29.25 13.83 -22.22
CA LEU A 270 -27.83 13.74 -22.54
C LEU A 270 -26.95 13.45 -21.29
N GLY A 271 -27.41 13.85 -20.10
CA GLY A 271 -26.79 13.47 -18.83
C GLY A 271 -25.43 14.12 -18.56
N GLU A 272 -24.66 13.47 -17.67
CA GLU A 272 -23.32 13.89 -17.23
C GLU A 272 -22.25 13.61 -18.30
N ILE A 273 -21.15 14.37 -18.27
CA ILE A 273 -20.06 14.30 -19.26
C ILE A 273 -19.43 12.91 -19.36
N GLU A 274 -19.40 12.13 -18.28
CA GLU A 274 -18.97 10.73 -18.25
C GLU A 274 -19.73 9.87 -19.27
N ASP A 275 -21.07 9.96 -19.32
CA ASP A 275 -21.90 9.22 -20.27
C ASP A 275 -21.69 9.70 -21.71
N VAL A 276 -21.57 11.01 -21.90
CA VAL A 276 -21.31 11.61 -23.22
C VAL A 276 -19.96 11.19 -23.79
N LEU A 277 -18.89 11.27 -23.00
CA LEU A 277 -17.55 10.81 -23.36
C LEU A 277 -17.53 9.28 -23.60
N SER A 278 -18.30 8.51 -22.83
CA SER A 278 -18.49 7.08 -23.03
C SER A 278 -19.15 6.79 -24.39
N GLY A 279 -20.25 7.48 -24.73
CA GLY A 279 -20.93 7.37 -26.03
C GLY A 279 -20.05 7.80 -27.22
N PHE A 280 -19.26 8.87 -27.04
CA PHE A 280 -18.27 9.33 -28.02
C PHE A 280 -17.19 8.26 -28.26
N LEU A 281 -16.58 7.73 -27.19
CA LEU A 281 -15.53 6.72 -27.28
C LEU A 281 -16.05 5.46 -27.97
N ASP A 282 -17.26 5.02 -27.63
CA ASP A 282 -17.95 3.89 -28.27
C ASP A 282 -18.17 4.09 -29.77
N LYS A 283 -18.64 5.27 -30.18
CA LYS A 283 -18.85 5.65 -31.58
C LYS A 283 -17.52 5.62 -32.37
N LYS A 284 -16.43 6.09 -31.76
CA LYS A 284 -15.07 6.03 -32.33
C LYS A 284 -14.56 4.59 -32.43
N MET A 285 -14.59 3.83 -31.34
CA MET A 285 -14.19 2.42 -31.28
C MET A 285 -14.95 1.54 -32.30
N ARG A 286 -16.28 1.69 -32.41
CA ARG A 286 -17.08 0.98 -33.44
C ARG A 286 -16.66 1.33 -34.86
N THR A 287 -16.26 2.58 -35.10
CA THR A 287 -15.79 3.05 -36.42
C THR A 287 -14.43 2.46 -36.77
N TYR A 288 -13.45 2.52 -35.85
CA TYR A 288 -12.14 1.90 -36.06
C TYR A 288 -12.23 0.38 -36.19
N TYR A 289 -13.05 -0.30 -35.38
CA TYR A 289 -13.22 -1.75 -35.46
C TYR A 289 -13.71 -2.18 -36.84
N ARG A 290 -14.71 -1.48 -37.41
CA ARG A 290 -15.22 -1.73 -38.76
C ARG A 290 -14.15 -1.53 -39.84
N PHE A 291 -13.28 -0.53 -39.67
CA PHE A 291 -12.15 -0.30 -40.58
C PHE A 291 -11.08 -1.39 -40.45
N LEU A 292 -10.58 -1.64 -39.24
CA LEU A 292 -9.48 -2.57 -38.98
C LEU A 292 -9.87 -4.01 -39.36
N ARG A 293 -11.07 -4.48 -39.00
CA ARG A 293 -11.57 -5.81 -39.40
C ARG A 293 -11.72 -5.98 -40.93
N LYS A 294 -11.85 -4.89 -41.69
CA LYS A 294 -11.89 -4.94 -43.17
C LYS A 294 -10.49 -4.99 -43.80
N LYS A 295 -9.47 -4.42 -43.12
CA LYS A 295 -8.09 -4.33 -43.62
C LYS A 295 -7.19 -5.48 -43.11
N TYR A 296 -7.47 -6.00 -41.92
CA TYR A 296 -6.70 -7.04 -41.24
C TYR A 296 -7.65 -8.17 -40.82
N GLU A 297 -7.44 -9.36 -41.38
CA GLU A 297 -8.25 -10.53 -41.05
C GLU A 297 -8.02 -10.97 -39.59
N GLY A 298 -9.03 -11.54 -38.95
CA GLY A 298 -8.94 -11.98 -37.54
C GLY A 298 -8.93 -10.87 -36.47
N PHE A 299 -8.92 -9.57 -36.82
CA PHE A 299 -8.81 -8.48 -35.83
C PHE A 299 -9.80 -8.63 -34.64
N PRO A 300 -9.32 -8.75 -33.39
CA PRO A 300 -10.17 -9.10 -32.23
C PRO A 300 -11.25 -8.07 -31.90
N GLN A 301 -12.46 -8.53 -31.56
CA GLN A 301 -13.58 -7.65 -31.17
C GLN A 301 -13.25 -6.72 -29.99
N LYS A 302 -12.65 -7.25 -28.91
CA LYS A 302 -12.17 -6.45 -27.77
C LYS A 302 -10.81 -5.77 -28.02
N GLY A 303 -10.20 -5.91 -29.20
CA GLY A 303 -8.81 -5.50 -29.46
C GLY A 303 -8.52 -4.04 -29.11
N ILE A 304 -9.36 -3.11 -29.58
CA ILE A 304 -9.21 -1.68 -29.30
C ILE A 304 -9.41 -1.37 -27.81
N ALA A 305 -10.37 -2.02 -27.15
CA ALA A 305 -10.60 -1.85 -25.71
C ALA A 305 -9.36 -2.26 -24.91
N ARG A 306 -8.74 -3.39 -25.26
CA ARG A 306 -7.52 -3.88 -24.61
C ARG A 306 -6.30 -2.98 -24.86
N VAL A 307 -6.18 -2.37 -26.04
CA VAL A 307 -5.11 -1.39 -26.35
C VAL A 307 -5.25 -0.13 -25.51
N LEU A 308 -6.47 0.43 -25.42
CA LEU A 308 -6.76 1.60 -24.61
C LEU A 308 -6.59 1.32 -23.10
N ASP A 309 -7.02 0.15 -22.63
CA ASP A 309 -6.92 -0.29 -21.23
C ASP A 309 -5.48 -0.37 -20.71
N GLN A 310 -4.49 -0.68 -21.57
CA GLN A 310 -3.09 -0.65 -21.14
C GLN A 310 -2.58 0.75 -20.78
N MET A 311 -3.22 1.81 -21.29
CA MET A 311 -2.87 3.21 -21.02
C MET A 311 -3.56 3.77 -19.75
N VAL A 312 -4.08 2.90 -18.88
CA VAL A 312 -4.92 3.26 -17.72
C VAL A 312 -4.45 2.53 -16.46
N THR A 313 -4.35 3.26 -15.34
CA THR A 313 -4.01 2.73 -14.01
C THR A 313 -5.17 1.92 -13.41
N ASP A 314 -5.09 1.52 -12.13
CA ASP A 314 -6.24 0.87 -11.48
C ASP A 314 -7.26 1.90 -10.97
N GLU A 315 -6.77 3.10 -10.62
CA GLU A 315 -7.54 4.25 -10.13
C GLU A 315 -8.26 5.04 -11.23
N GLY A 316 -8.13 4.63 -12.50
CA GLY A 316 -8.70 5.35 -13.64
C GLY A 316 -7.93 6.61 -14.06
N THR A 317 -6.65 6.71 -13.71
CA THR A 317 -5.74 7.75 -14.19
C THR A 317 -4.94 7.26 -15.40
N LYS A 318 -4.30 8.18 -16.13
CA LYS A 318 -3.45 7.84 -17.28
C LYS A 318 -2.22 7.03 -16.87
N LYS A 319 -1.80 6.13 -17.76
CA LYS A 319 -0.50 5.46 -17.73
C LYS A 319 0.19 5.64 -19.09
N PRO A 320 1.32 6.35 -19.18
CA PRO A 320 2.11 6.39 -20.41
C PRO A 320 2.74 5.01 -20.69
N ILE A 321 2.80 4.65 -21.96
CA ILE A 321 3.36 3.39 -22.46
C ILE A 321 4.49 3.73 -23.43
N LYS A 322 5.69 3.18 -23.20
CA LYS A 322 6.81 3.34 -24.13
C LYS A 322 6.51 2.72 -25.48
N TYR A 323 7.19 3.16 -26.53
CA TYR A 323 7.18 2.48 -27.81
C TYR A 323 8.56 2.50 -28.46
N ARG A 324 8.70 1.71 -29.51
CA ARG A 324 9.86 1.70 -30.41
C ARG A 324 9.38 1.63 -31.86
N ILE A 325 10.18 2.13 -32.79
CA ILE A 325 9.85 2.08 -34.23
C ILE A 325 10.73 1.00 -34.88
N GLU A 326 10.09 0.05 -35.56
CA GLU A 326 10.77 -0.93 -36.43
C GLU A 326 10.17 -0.78 -37.83
N GLU A 327 11.00 -0.55 -38.87
CA GLU A 327 10.54 -0.52 -40.28
C GLU A 327 9.34 0.45 -40.50
N GLU A 328 9.44 1.67 -39.95
CA GLU A 328 8.39 2.72 -39.94
C GLU A 328 7.11 2.37 -39.13
N ILE A 329 7.03 1.18 -38.53
CA ILE A 329 5.90 0.71 -37.71
C ILE A 329 6.11 1.11 -36.25
N LEU A 330 5.16 1.82 -35.65
CA LEU A 330 5.14 2.15 -34.22
C LEU A 330 4.66 0.94 -33.40
N ILE A 331 5.51 0.43 -32.51
CA ILE A 331 5.27 -0.77 -31.71
C ILE A 331 5.34 -0.42 -30.22
N PRO A 332 4.20 -0.37 -29.51
CA PRO A 332 4.18 -0.06 -28.08
C PRO A 332 4.65 -1.23 -27.20
N GLU A 333 5.36 -0.90 -26.12
CA GLU A 333 5.94 -1.84 -25.15
C GLU A 333 4.90 -2.26 -24.10
N PHE A 334 3.83 -2.93 -24.53
CA PHE A 334 2.75 -3.33 -23.63
C PHE A 334 3.17 -4.41 -22.61
N SER A 335 2.85 -4.15 -21.35
CA SER A 335 3.13 -5.05 -20.22
C SER A 335 2.46 -6.42 -20.36
N ASN A 336 1.23 -6.48 -20.90
CA ASN A 336 0.36 -7.64 -20.84
C ASN A 336 0.11 -8.28 -22.24
N GLU A 337 0.00 -9.61 -22.30
CA GLU A 337 -0.32 -10.38 -23.51
C GLU A 337 -1.79 -10.30 -23.93
N LEU A 338 -2.64 -9.54 -23.23
CA LEU A 338 -4.01 -9.25 -23.66
C LEU A 338 -4.11 -8.72 -25.11
N ILE A 339 -3.05 -8.12 -25.67
CA ILE A 339 -3.00 -7.60 -27.05
C ILE A 339 -2.56 -8.67 -28.08
N SER A 340 -2.33 -9.91 -27.64
CA SER A 340 -2.16 -11.07 -28.53
C SER A 340 -3.31 -11.20 -29.55
N GLY A 341 -2.96 -11.56 -30.78
CA GLY A 341 -3.90 -11.58 -31.91
C GLY A 341 -4.09 -10.22 -32.62
N ILE A 342 -3.35 -9.16 -32.27
CA ILE A 342 -3.25 -7.95 -33.09
C ILE A 342 -1.87 -7.91 -33.78
N GLU A 343 -1.86 -7.81 -35.11
CA GLU A 343 -0.63 -7.63 -35.89
C GLU A 343 0.04 -6.28 -35.59
N LYS A 344 1.39 -6.22 -35.65
CA LYS A 344 2.16 -4.97 -35.48
C LYS A 344 1.64 -3.83 -36.36
N ILE A 345 1.34 -4.12 -37.63
CA ILE A 345 0.86 -3.13 -38.61
C ILE A 345 -0.55 -2.64 -38.25
N ALA A 346 -1.46 -3.55 -37.90
CA ALA A 346 -2.81 -3.22 -37.45
C ALA A 346 -2.83 -2.41 -36.14
N LEU A 347 -1.87 -2.66 -35.26
CA LEU A 347 -1.67 -1.93 -34.02
C LEU A 347 -1.14 -0.51 -34.28
N SER A 348 -0.10 -0.37 -35.11
CA SER A 348 0.44 0.94 -35.53
C SER A 348 -0.65 1.81 -36.18
N GLU A 349 -1.40 1.25 -37.14
CA GLU A 349 -2.55 1.90 -37.78
C GLU A 349 -3.62 2.34 -36.75
N LEU A 350 -3.89 1.54 -35.72
CA LEU A 350 -4.79 1.93 -34.63
C LEU A 350 -4.21 3.08 -33.78
N ILE A 351 -2.93 3.04 -33.42
CA ILE A 351 -2.27 4.10 -32.64
C ILE A 351 -2.32 5.43 -33.41
N TYR A 352 -1.95 5.45 -34.69
CA TYR A 352 -2.05 6.69 -35.49
C TYR A 352 -3.49 7.20 -35.57
N ARG A 353 -4.49 6.34 -35.81
CA ARG A 353 -5.91 6.76 -35.84
C ARG A 353 -6.44 7.31 -34.52
N LEU A 354 -6.00 6.73 -33.39
CA LEU A 354 -6.30 7.24 -32.07
C LEU A 354 -5.62 8.60 -31.80
N SER A 355 -4.47 8.86 -32.43
CA SER A 355 -3.75 10.13 -32.34
C SER A 355 -4.34 11.21 -33.26
N ASP A 356 -4.77 10.85 -34.48
CA ASP A 356 -5.45 11.73 -35.43
C ASP A 356 -6.74 12.29 -34.83
N ASP A 357 -7.55 11.41 -34.24
CA ASP A 357 -8.76 11.76 -33.48
C ASP A 357 -8.47 12.22 -32.04
N ARG A 358 -7.19 12.36 -31.67
CA ARG A 358 -6.68 12.91 -30.40
C ARG A 358 -7.19 12.22 -29.13
N ILE A 359 -7.61 10.96 -29.22
CA ILE A 359 -7.96 10.11 -28.08
C ILE A 359 -6.69 9.76 -27.29
N ILE A 360 -5.58 9.54 -28.00
CA ILE A 360 -4.23 9.43 -27.43
C ILE A 360 -3.35 10.58 -27.91
N ARG A 361 -2.16 10.69 -27.31
CA ARG A 361 -1.05 11.52 -27.77
C ARG A 361 0.16 10.63 -27.97
N ILE A 362 0.92 10.91 -29.03
CA ILE A 362 2.26 10.36 -29.26
C ILE A 362 3.25 11.45 -28.85
N ASN A 363 3.94 11.20 -27.73
CA ASN A 363 5.10 11.94 -27.26
C ASN A 363 6.34 11.12 -27.68
N PRO A 364 7.47 11.68 -28.14
CA PRO A 364 8.52 10.87 -28.80
C PRO A 364 9.07 9.62 -28.08
N ASP A 365 9.01 9.54 -26.74
CA ASP A 365 9.34 8.32 -25.97
C ASP A 365 8.11 7.48 -25.51
N THR A 366 6.87 8.00 -25.57
CA THR A 366 5.67 7.38 -24.98
C THR A 366 4.35 7.71 -25.69
N ILE A 367 3.42 6.76 -25.72
CA ILE A 367 2.00 7.01 -26.01
C ILE A 367 1.17 7.03 -24.72
N GLU A 368 0.22 7.97 -24.63
CA GLU A 368 -0.68 8.13 -23.49
C GLU A 368 -2.08 8.56 -23.93
N LEU A 369 -3.12 8.35 -23.11
CA LEU A 369 -4.43 8.97 -23.36
C LEU A 369 -4.35 10.50 -23.28
N ALA A 370 -5.14 11.21 -24.07
CA ALA A 370 -5.08 12.68 -24.09
C ALA A 370 -5.69 13.33 -22.84
N HIS A 371 -6.78 12.77 -22.29
CA HIS A 371 -7.55 13.34 -21.17
C HIS A 371 -7.85 12.30 -20.08
N ASP A 372 -7.82 12.71 -18.81
CA ASP A 372 -7.88 11.80 -17.67
C ASP A 372 -9.27 11.20 -17.46
N SER A 373 -10.36 11.91 -17.82
CA SER A 373 -11.71 11.32 -17.77
C SER A 373 -11.89 10.18 -18.79
N LEU A 374 -11.13 10.17 -19.90
CA LEU A 374 -11.09 8.99 -20.79
C LEU A 374 -10.51 7.78 -20.06
N ALA A 375 -9.45 7.97 -19.26
CA ALA A 375 -8.86 6.90 -18.46
C ALA A 375 -9.83 6.39 -17.38
N ALA A 376 -10.58 7.29 -16.73
CA ALA A 376 -11.61 6.92 -15.76
C ALA A 376 -12.71 6.06 -16.42
N ILE A 377 -13.27 6.53 -17.53
CA ILE A 377 -14.30 5.82 -18.30
C ILE A 377 -13.80 4.46 -18.79
N ILE A 378 -12.54 4.36 -19.25
CA ILE A 378 -11.93 3.08 -19.64
C ILE A 378 -11.76 2.13 -18.45
N ALA A 379 -11.41 2.62 -17.25
CA ALA A 379 -11.33 1.81 -16.04
C ALA A 379 -12.69 1.34 -15.54
N ASP A 380 -13.74 2.17 -15.61
CA ASP A 380 -15.08 1.79 -15.15
C ASP A 380 -15.78 0.80 -16.08
N ARG A 381 -15.43 0.80 -17.38
CA ARG A 381 -15.84 -0.24 -18.35
C ARG A 381 -15.30 -1.64 -18.04
N ARG A 382 -14.31 -1.80 -17.15
CA ARG A 382 -13.80 -3.12 -16.74
C ARG A 382 -14.84 -3.81 -15.85
N THR A 383 -15.26 -5.02 -16.23
CA THR A 383 -16.09 -5.87 -15.36
C THR A 383 -15.36 -6.21 -14.06
N ASP A 384 -16.08 -6.58 -13.00
CA ASP A 384 -15.43 -6.98 -11.73
C ASP A 384 -14.46 -8.16 -11.90
N LYS A 385 -14.73 -9.08 -12.84
CA LYS A 385 -13.79 -10.15 -13.19
C LYS A 385 -12.52 -9.58 -13.84
N GLU A 386 -12.63 -8.64 -14.77
CA GLU A 386 -11.48 -7.99 -15.40
C GLU A 386 -10.68 -7.14 -14.38
N LYS A 387 -11.36 -6.42 -13.48
CA LYS A 387 -10.75 -5.69 -12.35
C LYS A 387 -9.99 -6.64 -11.40
N GLN A 388 -10.57 -7.79 -11.05
CA GLN A 388 -9.91 -8.81 -10.23
C GLN A 388 -8.70 -9.44 -10.94
N LEU A 389 -8.84 -9.82 -12.21
CA LEU A 389 -7.74 -10.40 -13.00
C LEU A 389 -6.56 -9.43 -13.09
N LEU A 390 -6.81 -8.16 -13.41
CA LEU A 390 -5.76 -7.18 -13.58
C LEU A 390 -5.05 -6.86 -12.24
N PHE A 391 -5.78 -6.89 -11.12
CA PHE A 391 -5.20 -6.82 -9.77
C PHE A 391 -4.28 -8.02 -9.46
N GLN A 392 -4.70 -9.26 -9.72
CA GLN A 392 -3.83 -10.43 -9.50
C GLN A 392 -2.62 -10.44 -10.46
N PHE A 393 -2.79 -10.01 -11.71
CA PHE A 393 -1.69 -9.85 -12.66
C PHE A 393 -0.62 -8.89 -12.12
N ARG A 394 -1.02 -7.71 -11.63
CA ARG A 394 -0.10 -6.75 -11.01
C ARG A 394 0.53 -7.30 -9.74
N ARG A 395 -0.19 -8.08 -8.93
CA ARG A 395 0.37 -8.74 -7.74
C ARG A 395 1.49 -9.73 -8.09
N ILE A 396 1.32 -10.51 -9.16
CA ILE A 396 2.37 -11.40 -9.68
C ILE A 396 3.53 -10.59 -10.24
N GLN A 397 3.25 -9.56 -11.05
CA GLN A 397 4.30 -8.72 -11.63
C GLN A 397 5.15 -8.03 -10.55
N ASN A 398 4.54 -7.37 -9.57
CA ASN A 398 5.29 -6.65 -8.53
C ASN A 398 6.19 -7.61 -7.72
N ALA A 399 5.67 -8.79 -7.34
CA ALA A 399 6.46 -9.80 -6.64
C ALA A 399 7.59 -10.38 -7.51
N TYR A 400 7.37 -10.54 -8.82
CA TYR A 400 8.43 -10.90 -9.76
C TYR A 400 9.50 -9.81 -9.87
N ASP A 401 9.09 -8.55 -9.99
CA ASP A 401 10.01 -7.41 -10.14
C ASP A 401 10.82 -7.21 -8.84
N GLU A 402 10.23 -7.43 -7.65
CA GLU A 402 10.94 -7.50 -6.35
C GLU A 402 11.89 -8.70 -6.23
N TYR A 403 11.49 -9.88 -6.71
CA TYR A 403 12.32 -11.08 -6.76
C TYR A 403 13.55 -10.88 -7.66
N ILE A 404 13.40 -10.24 -8.83
CA ILE A 404 14.54 -9.87 -9.69
C ILE A 404 15.40 -8.78 -9.04
N ALA A 405 14.80 -7.74 -8.45
CA ALA A 405 15.53 -6.65 -7.80
C ALA A 405 16.33 -7.08 -6.55
N THR A 406 16.01 -8.23 -5.96
CA THR A 406 16.71 -8.81 -4.80
C THR A 406 17.65 -9.98 -5.17
N ASP A 407 18.10 -10.04 -6.42
CA ASP A 407 18.95 -11.10 -6.98
C ASP A 407 18.38 -12.51 -6.74
N LYS A 408 17.11 -12.69 -7.10
CA LYS A 408 16.36 -13.96 -7.04
C LYS A 408 16.26 -14.54 -5.63
N ASN A 409 16.17 -13.68 -4.62
CA ASN A 409 15.98 -14.08 -3.23
C ASN A 409 14.67 -14.87 -3.05
N ILE A 410 14.80 -16.14 -2.66
CA ILE A 410 13.70 -17.10 -2.45
C ILE A 410 12.61 -16.54 -1.51
N LYS A 411 12.95 -15.61 -0.60
CA LYS A 411 11.97 -14.98 0.30
C LYS A 411 10.94 -14.07 -0.39
N GLN A 412 11.19 -13.66 -1.63
CA GLN A 412 10.25 -12.87 -2.45
C GLN A 412 9.40 -13.72 -3.41
N LEU A 413 9.50 -15.05 -3.35
CA LEU A 413 8.54 -15.94 -3.99
C LEU A 413 7.15 -15.78 -3.33
N LEU A 414 6.09 -16.05 -4.09
CA LEU A 414 4.72 -15.88 -3.61
C LEU A 414 4.41 -16.82 -2.44
N THR A 415 3.95 -16.25 -1.33
CA THR A 415 3.60 -17.01 -0.12
C THR A 415 2.40 -17.93 -0.34
N LYS A 416 2.19 -18.89 0.56
CA LYS A 416 1.02 -19.79 0.56
C LYS A 416 -0.30 -19.02 0.47
N GLU A 417 -0.41 -17.91 1.19
CA GLU A 417 -1.61 -17.07 1.27
C GLU A 417 -1.80 -16.25 -0.02
N GLN A 418 -0.71 -15.73 -0.61
CA GLN A 418 -0.75 -15.06 -1.90
C GLN A 418 -1.13 -16.05 -3.03
N LEU A 419 -0.51 -17.22 -3.07
CA LEU A 419 -0.83 -18.28 -4.02
C LEU A 419 -2.26 -18.78 -3.89
N PHE A 420 -2.80 -18.91 -2.67
CA PHE A 420 -4.21 -19.29 -2.48
C PHE A 420 -5.17 -18.28 -3.11
N VAL A 421 -4.89 -16.98 -2.97
CA VAL A 421 -5.69 -15.90 -3.60
C VAL A 421 -5.51 -15.84 -5.12
N ILE A 422 -4.32 -16.12 -5.64
CA ILE A 422 -3.99 -16.03 -7.07
C ILE A 422 -4.44 -17.27 -7.86
N THR A 423 -4.34 -18.48 -7.29
CA THR A 423 -4.54 -19.76 -7.99
C THR A 423 -5.86 -19.87 -8.76
N PRO A 424 -7.04 -19.43 -8.24
CA PRO A 424 -8.30 -19.47 -8.98
C PRO A 424 -8.26 -18.70 -10.31
N PHE A 425 -7.42 -17.68 -10.42
CA PHE A 425 -7.33 -16.78 -11.56
C PHE A 425 -6.27 -17.22 -12.59
N LEU A 426 -5.33 -18.11 -12.24
CA LEU A 426 -4.18 -18.49 -13.09
C LEU A 426 -4.58 -19.05 -14.48
N LYS A 427 -5.80 -19.58 -14.65
CA LYS A 427 -6.28 -20.09 -15.94
C LYS A 427 -6.79 -18.98 -16.88
N ASP A 428 -7.28 -17.88 -16.31
CA ASP A 428 -7.73 -16.70 -17.06
C ASP A 428 -6.60 -15.66 -17.22
N LEU A 429 -5.58 -15.73 -16.36
CA LEU A 429 -4.34 -14.96 -16.46
C LEU A 429 -3.43 -15.59 -17.53
N HIS A 430 -3.54 -15.12 -18.77
CA HIS A 430 -2.57 -15.42 -19.81
C HIS A 430 -1.22 -14.72 -19.50
N LEU A 431 -0.39 -15.40 -18.71
CA LEU A 431 0.90 -14.93 -18.23
C LEU A 431 2.02 -15.24 -19.24
N LYS A 432 2.92 -14.26 -19.43
CA LYS A 432 4.24 -14.45 -20.05
C LYS A 432 5.00 -15.58 -19.34
N GLU A 433 5.78 -16.35 -20.10
CA GLU A 433 6.58 -17.50 -19.63
C GLU A 433 7.32 -17.22 -18.30
N LYS A 434 8.09 -16.11 -18.23
CA LYS A 434 8.81 -15.66 -17.03
C LYS A 434 7.95 -15.53 -15.75
N TYR A 435 6.65 -15.23 -15.89
CA TYR A 435 5.72 -15.12 -14.77
C TYR A 435 5.11 -16.49 -14.42
N ASN A 436 4.88 -17.37 -15.38
CA ASN A 436 4.50 -18.76 -15.12
C ASN A 436 5.61 -19.51 -14.37
N GLU A 437 6.87 -19.36 -14.81
CA GLU A 437 8.04 -19.91 -14.11
C GLU A 437 8.10 -19.45 -12.65
N PHE A 438 7.97 -18.14 -12.40
CA PHE A 438 7.99 -17.57 -11.06
C PHE A 438 6.84 -18.06 -10.16
N VAL A 439 5.63 -18.19 -10.72
CA VAL A 439 4.49 -18.78 -10.00
C VAL A 439 4.75 -20.27 -9.69
N GLY A 440 5.33 -21.03 -10.63
CA GLY A 440 5.72 -22.43 -10.42
C GLY A 440 6.78 -22.59 -9.33
N MET A 441 7.87 -21.81 -9.39
CA MET A 441 8.91 -21.78 -8.34
C MET A 441 8.33 -21.44 -6.97
N SER A 442 7.35 -20.54 -6.92
CA SER A 442 6.65 -20.18 -5.68
C SER A 442 5.81 -21.35 -5.13
N GLN A 443 5.08 -22.06 -6.00
CA GLN A 443 4.30 -23.25 -5.64
C GLN A 443 5.22 -24.38 -5.11
N GLU A 444 6.33 -24.64 -5.78
CA GLU A 444 7.35 -25.60 -5.32
C GLU A 444 7.93 -25.23 -3.95
N ASN A 445 8.24 -23.95 -3.72
CA ASN A 445 8.77 -23.54 -2.42
C ASN A 445 7.75 -23.74 -1.28
N VAL A 446 6.48 -23.44 -1.52
CA VAL A 446 5.41 -23.67 -0.54
C VAL A 446 5.20 -25.16 -0.25
N GLU A 447 5.31 -26.07 -1.23
CA GLU A 447 5.28 -27.51 -0.93
C GLU A 447 6.56 -28.01 -0.25
N ARG A 448 7.73 -27.44 -0.56
CA ARG A 448 8.99 -27.73 0.15
C ARG A 448 8.90 -27.34 1.62
N GLU A 449 8.35 -26.17 1.94
CA GLU A 449 8.09 -25.71 3.31
C GLU A 449 7.06 -26.60 4.03
N ARG A 450 5.96 -26.96 3.36
CA ARG A 450 4.97 -27.92 3.90
C ARG A 450 5.60 -29.27 4.21
N ALA A 451 6.47 -29.79 3.34
CA ALA A 451 7.18 -31.04 3.56
C ALA A 451 8.13 -30.96 4.78
N LEU A 452 8.89 -29.86 4.92
CA LEU A 452 9.75 -29.62 6.08
C LEU A 452 8.97 -29.51 7.40
N VAL A 453 7.81 -28.85 7.39
CA VAL A 453 6.93 -28.75 8.57
C VAL A 453 6.32 -30.11 8.92
N ARG A 454 5.87 -30.89 7.92
CA ARG A 454 5.41 -32.28 8.14
C ARG A 454 6.51 -33.15 8.74
N ALA A 455 7.73 -33.09 8.20
CA ALA A 455 8.87 -33.88 8.68
C ALA A 455 9.28 -33.52 10.13
N ARG A 456 9.29 -32.22 10.48
CA ARG A 456 9.50 -31.79 11.87
C ARG A 456 8.42 -32.31 12.81
N ARG A 457 7.13 -32.15 12.43
CA ARG A 457 6.01 -32.61 13.24
C ARG A 457 5.96 -34.14 13.39
N GLN A 458 6.39 -34.89 12.37
CA GLN A 458 6.54 -36.34 12.48
C GLN A 458 7.64 -36.67 13.50
N LYS A 459 8.82 -36.04 13.40
CA LYS A 459 9.89 -36.24 14.40
C LYS A 459 9.45 -35.87 15.82
N GLU A 460 8.68 -34.80 16.01
CA GLU A 460 8.11 -34.43 17.31
C GLU A 460 7.11 -35.47 17.88
N ILE A 461 6.49 -36.29 17.02
CA ILE A 461 5.67 -37.44 17.42
C ILE A 461 6.58 -38.63 17.74
N ASP A 462 7.52 -38.95 16.85
CA ASP A 462 8.48 -40.07 17.03
C ASP A 462 9.30 -39.91 18.32
N ASP A 463 9.87 -38.71 18.56
CA ASP A 463 10.61 -38.34 19.77
C ASP A 463 9.72 -38.43 21.04
N ARG A 464 8.40 -38.16 20.92
CA ARG A 464 7.44 -38.23 22.03
C ARG A 464 7.04 -39.67 22.36
N ASP A 465 6.78 -40.48 21.34
CA ASP A 465 6.36 -41.87 21.52
C ASP A 465 7.52 -42.71 22.07
N ALA A 466 8.76 -42.43 21.65
CA ALA A 466 9.97 -42.99 22.27
C ALA A 466 10.09 -42.66 23.77
N VAL A 467 9.73 -41.44 24.20
CA VAL A 467 9.70 -41.08 25.63
C VAL A 467 8.60 -41.84 26.38
N ILE A 468 7.42 -42.04 25.76
CA ILE A 468 6.32 -42.82 26.35
C ILE A 468 6.71 -44.29 26.49
N GLU A 469 7.40 -44.86 25.50
CA GLU A 469 7.89 -46.24 25.54
C GLU A 469 9.00 -46.43 26.59
N ALA A 470 9.95 -45.50 26.68
CA ALA A 470 10.95 -45.49 27.75
C ALA A 470 10.31 -45.40 29.16
N GLN A 471 9.25 -44.60 29.32
CA GLN A 471 8.50 -44.51 30.58
C GLN A 471 7.74 -45.81 30.92
N LYS A 472 7.15 -46.49 29.93
CA LYS A 472 6.54 -47.81 30.13
C LYS A 472 7.57 -48.85 30.55
N ASN A 473 8.71 -48.90 29.88
CA ASN A 473 9.77 -49.86 30.18
C ASN A 473 10.34 -49.64 31.59
N ALA A 474 10.59 -48.39 31.98
CA ALA A 474 11.02 -48.05 33.34
C ALA A 474 9.96 -48.35 34.41
N PHE A 475 8.66 -48.30 34.07
CA PHE A 475 7.59 -48.73 34.97
C PHE A 475 7.61 -50.25 35.18
N VAL A 476 7.73 -51.03 34.10
CA VAL A 476 7.81 -52.50 34.15
C VAL A 476 9.08 -52.97 34.87
N GLU A 477 10.23 -52.34 34.62
CA GLU A 477 11.46 -52.63 35.38
C GLU A 477 11.29 -52.37 36.88
N LYS A 478 10.59 -51.30 37.26
CA LYS A 478 10.29 -50.98 38.66
C LYS A 478 9.34 -52.01 39.29
N GLU A 479 8.30 -52.43 38.56
CA GLU A 479 7.34 -53.45 39.00
C GLU A 479 8.03 -54.80 39.24
N ASN A 480 8.83 -55.26 38.28
CA ASN A 480 9.66 -56.46 38.40
C ASN A 480 10.66 -56.38 39.59
N ALA A 481 11.27 -55.21 39.82
CA ALA A 481 12.19 -55.00 40.93
C ALA A 481 11.49 -54.95 42.30
N GLU A 482 10.21 -54.55 42.35
CA GLU A 482 9.38 -54.56 43.54
C GLU A 482 8.87 -55.98 43.86
N GLU A 483 8.53 -56.77 42.84
CA GLU A 483 8.19 -58.20 42.97
C GLU A 483 9.39 -59.03 43.47
N ALA A 484 10.55 -58.95 42.81
CA ALA A 484 11.76 -59.65 43.23
C ALA A 484 12.23 -59.25 44.65
N ARG A 485 11.97 -58.01 45.07
CA ARG A 485 12.22 -57.54 46.44
C ARG A 485 11.28 -58.19 47.46
N ASN A 486 10.03 -58.47 47.08
CA ASN A 486 9.06 -59.16 47.93
C ASN A 486 9.40 -60.65 48.07
N GLU A 487 9.80 -61.32 46.98
CA GLU A 487 10.33 -62.70 47.05
C GLU A 487 11.55 -62.81 48.00
N ALA A 488 12.51 -61.90 47.85
CA ALA A 488 13.69 -61.85 48.73
C ALA A 488 13.34 -61.53 50.19
N LEU A 489 12.20 -60.88 50.46
CA LEU A 489 11.68 -60.68 51.81
C LEU A 489 11.05 -61.95 52.39
N GLU A 490 10.29 -62.73 51.61
CA GLU A 490 9.77 -64.03 52.07
C GLU A 490 10.89 -65.04 52.34
N GLN A 491 11.82 -65.23 51.39
CA GLN A 491 12.98 -66.13 51.59
C GLN A 491 13.79 -65.73 52.84
N ARG A 492 13.86 -64.43 53.16
CA ARG A 492 14.50 -63.93 54.38
C ARG A 492 13.70 -64.24 55.65
N LYS A 493 12.37 -64.25 55.61
CA LYS A 493 11.54 -64.71 56.74
C LYS A 493 11.73 -66.20 56.99
N GLU A 494 11.68 -67.02 55.92
CA GLU A 494 11.90 -68.47 55.99
C GLU A 494 13.28 -68.80 56.59
N ALA A 495 14.34 -68.13 56.12
CA ALA A 495 15.69 -68.30 56.65
C ALA A 495 15.81 -67.89 58.14
N ILE A 496 15.08 -66.87 58.58
CA ILE A 496 15.00 -66.47 60.00
C ILE A 496 14.25 -67.53 60.82
N GLN A 497 13.14 -68.07 60.31
CA GLN A 497 12.39 -69.12 60.99
C GLN A 497 13.21 -70.41 61.12
N ALA A 498 13.79 -70.91 60.03
CA ALA A 498 14.65 -72.10 60.04
C ALA A 498 15.85 -71.94 61.00
N ARG A 499 16.42 -70.73 61.08
CA ARG A 499 17.47 -70.43 62.08
C ARG A 499 16.95 -70.50 63.52
N ASN A 500 15.79 -69.92 63.82
CA ASN A 500 15.19 -69.98 65.16
C ASN A 500 14.88 -71.44 65.57
N GLU A 501 14.41 -72.25 64.63
CA GLU A 501 14.18 -73.70 64.83
C GLU A 501 15.50 -74.44 65.11
N ALA A 502 16.57 -74.14 64.36
CA ALA A 502 17.91 -74.70 64.61
C ALA A 502 18.50 -74.29 65.97
N ASP A 503 18.37 -73.01 66.36
CA ASP A 503 18.86 -72.50 67.64
C ASP A 503 18.08 -73.12 68.83
N THR A 504 16.75 -73.31 68.71
CA THR A 504 15.97 -74.03 69.74
C THR A 504 16.28 -75.53 69.80
N ALA A 505 16.58 -76.18 68.67
CA ALA A 505 17.04 -77.57 68.64
C ALA A 505 18.41 -77.72 69.32
N ARG A 506 19.34 -76.79 69.08
CA ARG A 506 20.66 -76.74 69.74
C ARG A 506 20.54 -76.60 71.25
N VAL A 507 19.69 -75.70 71.76
CA VAL A 507 19.46 -75.54 73.21
C VAL A 507 18.93 -76.83 73.84
N ARG A 508 18.07 -77.59 73.14
CA ARG A 508 17.60 -78.91 73.60
C ARG A 508 18.73 -79.94 73.66
N ALA A 509 19.62 -79.97 72.66
CA ALA A 509 20.77 -80.88 72.62
C ALA A 509 21.77 -80.59 73.76
N GLU A 510 22.15 -79.32 73.96
CA GLU A 510 23.04 -78.93 75.07
C GLU A 510 22.43 -79.22 76.46
N GLY A 511 21.10 -79.17 76.59
CA GLY A 511 20.38 -79.59 77.79
C GLY A 511 20.46 -81.11 78.04
N ALA A 512 20.42 -81.92 76.99
CA ALA A 512 20.56 -83.38 77.09
C ALA A 512 21.97 -83.80 77.51
N GLU A 513 23.02 -83.23 76.91
CA GLU A 513 24.41 -83.55 77.28
C GLU A 513 24.72 -83.24 78.75
N ARG A 514 24.22 -82.11 79.27
CA ARG A 514 24.39 -81.72 80.68
C ARG A 514 23.76 -82.74 81.64
N LYS A 515 22.61 -83.35 81.28
CA LYS A 515 22.04 -84.49 82.04
C LYS A 515 22.95 -85.72 81.98
N VAL A 516 23.43 -86.11 80.80
CA VAL A 516 24.30 -87.30 80.63
C VAL A 516 25.61 -87.15 81.41
N ARG A 517 26.26 -85.98 81.39
CA ARG A 517 27.48 -85.71 82.18
C ARG A 517 27.24 -85.80 83.69
N ARG A 518 26.15 -85.23 84.21
CA ARG A 518 25.79 -85.38 85.64
C ARG A 518 25.56 -86.84 86.02
N MET A 519 24.84 -87.60 85.18
CA MET A 519 24.50 -88.99 85.46
C MET A 519 25.75 -89.90 85.47
N ARG A 520 26.74 -89.65 84.60
CA ARG A 520 28.04 -90.35 84.64
C ARG A 520 28.85 -90.06 85.92
N MET A 521 28.90 -88.82 86.41
CA MET A 521 29.61 -88.52 87.67
C MET A 521 28.97 -89.21 88.88
N ILE A 522 27.64 -89.26 88.95
CA ILE A 522 26.92 -89.91 90.06
C ILE A 522 27.22 -91.42 90.13
N VAL A 523 27.26 -92.10 88.98
CA VAL A 523 27.54 -93.56 88.95
C VAL A 523 28.98 -93.88 89.38
N VAL A 524 29.97 -93.09 88.93
CA VAL A 524 31.39 -93.34 89.29
C VAL A 524 31.68 -92.96 90.74
N GLY A 525 31.09 -91.87 91.26
CA GLY A 525 31.27 -91.46 92.65
C GLY A 525 30.47 -92.29 93.67
N GLY A 526 29.35 -92.89 93.27
CA GLY A 526 28.50 -93.68 94.18
C GLY A 526 29.05 -95.08 94.49
N LEU A 527 29.74 -95.71 93.54
CA LEU A 527 30.17 -97.11 93.66
C LEU A 527 31.30 -97.36 94.67
N THR A 528 32.14 -96.37 94.94
CA THR A 528 33.18 -96.45 95.98
C THR A 528 32.66 -96.21 97.41
N LEU A 529 31.48 -95.61 97.56
CA LEU A 529 30.96 -95.18 98.87
C LEU A 529 30.09 -96.24 99.57
N VAL A 530 29.61 -97.26 98.85
CA VAL A 530 28.56 -98.18 99.34
C VAL A 530 29.09 -99.44 100.04
N PHE A 531 30.34 -99.87 99.78
CA PHE A 531 30.91 -101.07 100.42
C PHE A 531 32.02 -100.81 101.48
N LEU A 532 32.15 -99.56 101.92
CA LEU A 532 32.90 -99.18 103.13
C LEU A 532 32.01 -99.19 104.41
N VAL A 533 30.82 -99.80 104.35
CA VAL A 533 29.74 -99.63 105.35
C VAL A 533 29.50 -100.87 106.23
N VAL A 534 29.98 -102.05 105.84
CA VAL A 534 29.71 -103.34 106.52
C VAL A 534 30.98 -104.22 106.52
N ALA A 535 31.55 -104.65 107.65
CA ALA A 535 31.21 -104.40 109.05
C ALA A 535 32.45 -104.44 109.97
N GLY A 536 32.34 -103.80 111.15
CA GLY A 536 33.35 -103.82 112.21
C GLY A 536 33.65 -102.42 112.78
N ARG A 537 32.74 -101.45 112.65
CA ARG A 537 31.69 -101.10 113.64
C ARG A 537 32.26 -100.40 114.89
N LEU A 538 31.59 -99.31 115.27
CA LEU A 538 31.96 -98.31 116.27
C LEU A 538 33.14 -97.42 115.84
N TRP A 539 32.84 -96.13 115.80
CA TRP A 539 33.70 -95.02 115.37
C TRP A 539 33.67 -94.00 116.51
N TRP A 540 34.83 -93.60 117.05
CA TRP A 540 35.11 -92.19 117.44
C TRP A 540 36.57 -91.91 117.86
N GLY A 541 36.87 -90.63 118.05
CA GLY A 541 38.21 -90.05 118.31
C GLY A 541 38.70 -89.32 117.04
N LEU A 542 38.65 -87.98 116.94
CA LEU A 542 39.46 -86.95 117.63
C LEU A 542 40.96 -87.03 117.21
N ASP A 543 41.65 -85.94 116.83
CA ASP A 543 41.32 -84.51 117.01
C ASP A 543 42.11 -83.58 116.04
N THR A 544 41.76 -82.27 115.97
CA THR A 544 42.60 -81.11 115.54
C THR A 544 43.18 -81.02 114.09
N LEU A 545 43.52 -79.86 113.47
CA LEU A 545 43.05 -78.44 113.51
C LEU A 545 43.65 -77.63 112.31
N GLU A 546 43.35 -76.30 112.24
CA GLU A 546 43.94 -75.20 111.40
C GLU A 546 43.42 -74.99 109.94
N GLU A 547 43.29 -73.78 109.35
CA GLU A 547 43.06 -72.38 109.80
C GLU A 547 42.81 -71.39 108.60
N GLN A 548 42.08 -70.26 108.81
CA GLN A 548 42.14 -68.94 108.09
C GLN A 548 41.87 -68.85 106.54
N ASN A 549 41.99 -67.71 105.79
CA ASN A 549 41.39 -66.33 105.80
C ASN A 549 41.62 -65.62 104.40
N VAL A 550 41.14 -64.42 103.98
CA VAL A 550 39.89 -63.60 104.14
C VAL A 550 39.95 -62.31 103.24
N THR A 551 38.89 -61.46 103.16
CA THR A 551 38.78 -60.05 102.60
C THR A 551 38.88 -59.82 101.05
N LEU A 552 38.05 -59.01 100.34
CA LEU A 552 37.53 -57.59 100.39
C LEU A 552 38.44 -56.57 99.63
N VAL A 553 38.00 -55.43 99.05
CA VAL A 553 36.98 -54.38 99.38
C VAL A 553 36.21 -53.87 98.12
N THR A 554 35.15 -53.03 98.26
CA THR A 554 34.31 -52.49 97.16
C THR A 554 33.92 -51.00 97.29
N ALA A 555 33.62 -50.35 96.14
CA ALA A 555 32.75 -49.15 95.96
C ALA A 555 33.20 -47.81 96.63
N LYS A 556 32.51 -46.64 96.55
CA LYS A 556 31.18 -46.15 96.03
C LYS A 556 31.34 -44.60 95.76
N ASP A 557 30.40 -43.68 95.38
CA ASP A 557 28.94 -43.64 95.15
C ASP A 557 28.46 -42.36 94.40
N SER A 558 27.25 -42.39 93.79
CA SER A 558 26.22 -41.30 93.74
C SER A 558 26.44 -39.94 93.00
N LEU A 559 25.43 -39.15 92.54
CA LEU A 559 23.95 -39.30 92.36
C LEU A 559 23.36 -38.19 91.41
N VAL A 560 22.02 -38.20 91.18
CA VAL A 560 21.15 -37.20 90.46
C VAL A 560 21.15 -37.32 88.90
N THR A 561 20.07 -37.39 88.08
CA THR A 561 18.57 -37.21 88.07
C THR A 561 18.00 -35.81 87.68
N GLU A 562 16.89 -35.60 86.95
CA GLU A 562 16.08 -36.39 85.97
C GLU A 562 14.95 -35.50 85.35
N LYS A 563 14.65 -35.57 84.02
CA LYS A 563 13.34 -35.16 83.43
C LYS A 563 13.14 -35.45 81.90
N GLU A 564 11.88 -35.74 81.57
CA GLU A 564 11.04 -35.42 80.37
C GLU A 564 11.58 -35.11 78.94
N MET A 565 11.04 -35.90 77.98
CA MET A 565 10.34 -35.50 76.71
C MET A 565 11.10 -34.97 75.46
N GLN A 566 10.41 -35.15 74.32
CA GLN A 566 10.61 -34.62 72.95
C GLN A 566 11.75 -35.19 72.07
N ARG A 567 11.49 -35.17 70.75
CA ARG A 567 12.24 -35.84 69.69
C ARG A 567 11.92 -35.15 68.35
N LYS A 568 12.95 -34.83 67.55
CA LYS A 568 12.94 -34.05 66.28
C LYS A 568 12.78 -32.54 66.45
N ASP A 569 13.14 -31.85 65.35
CA ASP A 569 13.14 -30.41 65.03
C ASP A 569 14.47 -29.68 65.32
N ASN A 570 14.97 -28.75 64.47
CA ASN A 570 14.65 -28.44 63.06
C ASN A 570 15.83 -27.67 62.39
N GLU A 571 15.59 -27.01 61.23
CA GLU A 571 16.40 -25.88 60.68
C GLU A 571 17.80 -26.19 60.05
N ILE A 572 18.29 -25.54 58.98
CA ILE A 572 17.79 -24.50 58.03
C ILE A 572 18.20 -24.96 56.59
N VAL A 573 17.51 -24.64 55.47
CA VAL A 573 17.60 -23.44 54.58
C VAL A 573 16.47 -23.50 53.51
N LEU A 574 16.05 -22.34 52.97
CA LEU A 574 14.90 -22.15 52.06
C LEU A 574 15.18 -22.39 50.54
N ALA A 575 14.06 -22.47 49.80
CA ALA A 575 13.89 -22.27 48.34
C ALA A 575 14.33 -23.43 47.41
N ASP A 576 13.79 -23.59 46.19
CA ASP A 576 12.76 -22.81 45.46
C ASP A 576 11.70 -23.75 44.80
N LEU A 577 10.55 -23.21 44.38
CA LEU A 577 9.37 -23.97 43.97
C LEU A 577 8.81 -23.48 42.61
N LYS A 578 9.20 -24.14 41.50
CA LYS A 578 8.55 -23.94 40.19
C LYS A 578 8.81 -25.07 39.18
N SER A 579 7.88 -25.15 38.21
CA SER A 579 7.82 -26.04 37.04
C SER A 579 7.47 -27.52 37.29
N HIS A 580 6.28 -27.92 36.82
CA HIS A 580 6.03 -29.13 36.02
C HIS A 580 4.71 -28.97 35.20
N LEU A 581 4.44 -29.91 34.29
CA LEU A 581 3.66 -29.69 33.07
C LEU A 581 2.13 -29.96 33.14
N ARG A 582 1.42 -29.35 32.17
CA ARG A 582 0.24 -29.86 31.39
C ARG A 582 -1.06 -30.30 32.10
N VAL A 583 -2.11 -29.50 31.86
CA VAL A 583 -3.33 -29.83 31.07
C VAL A 583 -3.75 -31.31 30.94
N THR A 584 -4.97 -31.65 31.40
CA THR A 584 -6.07 -32.22 30.57
C THR A 584 -7.45 -32.28 31.28
N ALA A 585 -8.50 -31.85 30.55
CA ALA A 585 -9.90 -32.34 30.49
C ALA A 585 -10.87 -32.38 31.72
N ASP A 586 -12.07 -31.84 31.46
CA ASP A 586 -13.43 -32.17 31.92
C ASP A 586 -13.75 -32.63 33.37
N SER A 587 -14.68 -31.91 34.02
CA SER A 587 -16.10 -32.32 33.99
C SER A 587 -17.08 -31.32 34.67
N SER A 588 -18.36 -31.50 34.36
CA SER A 588 -19.56 -30.69 34.66
C SER A 588 -19.92 -30.38 36.13
N THR A 589 -20.36 -29.14 36.41
CA THR A 589 -21.53 -28.68 37.23
C THR A 589 -21.48 -27.14 37.29
N VAL A 590 -22.51 -26.31 36.99
CA VAL A 590 -23.94 -26.22 37.37
C VAL A 590 -24.19 -25.61 38.77
N ALA A 591 -24.15 -24.27 38.81
CA ALA A 591 -24.83 -23.29 39.68
C ALA A 591 -24.42 -21.90 39.14
N GLU A 592 -25.24 -20.93 38.74
CA GLU A 592 -26.54 -20.41 39.19
C GLU A 592 -26.47 -19.52 40.45
N VAL A 593 -27.08 -18.33 40.35
CA VAL A 593 -27.13 -17.19 41.30
C VAL A 593 -25.76 -16.59 41.75
N ASP A 594 -25.68 -15.32 42.19
CA ASP A 594 -26.74 -14.33 42.43
C ASP A 594 -26.42 -12.90 41.90
N SER A 595 -27.45 -12.08 41.90
CA SER A 595 -27.49 -10.67 41.54
C SER A 595 -26.89 -9.74 42.61
N ILE A 596 -26.30 -8.63 42.18
CA ILE A 596 -26.02 -7.46 43.03
C ILE A 596 -26.70 -6.23 42.43
N LYS A 597 -27.62 -5.64 43.18
CA LYS A 597 -28.18 -4.31 42.97
C LYS A 597 -27.56 -3.35 43.98
N MET A 598 -27.14 -2.17 43.54
CA MET A 598 -27.15 -0.86 44.24
C MET A 598 -26.27 0.12 43.44
N GLU A 599 -26.55 1.42 43.35
CA GLU A 599 -27.71 2.20 43.79
C GLU A 599 -27.86 3.43 42.85
N ILE A 600 -29.10 3.94 42.64
CA ILE A 600 -29.33 5.08 41.74
C ILE A 600 -29.31 6.39 42.54
N ALA A 601 -28.25 7.19 42.35
CA ALA A 601 -28.29 8.61 42.64
C ALA A 601 -28.93 9.37 41.46
N LYS A 602 -29.85 10.29 41.75
CA LYS A 602 -30.50 11.19 40.76
C LYS A 602 -29.48 12.22 40.27
N ASN A 603 -29.50 12.67 39.01
CA ASN A 603 -30.54 13.56 38.47
C ASN A 603 -30.71 13.47 36.95
N ASP A 604 -31.98 13.57 36.56
CA ASP A 604 -32.57 14.31 35.43
C ASP A 604 -32.10 14.07 33.97
N ASP A 605 -33.11 14.01 33.09
CA ASP A 605 -33.08 14.10 31.62
C ASP A 605 -32.11 13.18 30.83
N LEU A 606 -32.56 11.95 30.58
CA LEU A 606 -33.01 11.57 29.21
C LEU A 606 -33.70 10.19 29.16
N SER A 607 -34.75 10.08 28.33
CA SER A 607 -35.56 8.87 28.18
C SER A 607 -35.01 7.90 27.12
N ILE A 608 -34.78 6.64 27.50
CA ILE A 608 -34.49 5.57 26.53
C ILE A 608 -35.74 5.24 25.71
N LYS A 609 -35.62 5.22 24.38
CA LYS A 609 -36.61 4.67 23.45
C LYS A 609 -35.90 3.85 22.37
N VAL A 610 -36.40 2.66 22.07
CA VAL A 610 -35.71 1.62 21.26
C VAL A 610 -36.50 1.36 19.96
N VAL A 611 -35.88 0.64 19.01
CA VAL A 611 -36.45 0.01 17.79
C VAL A 611 -36.57 0.96 16.57
N PRO A 612 -36.17 0.56 15.33
CA PRO A 612 -35.26 -0.53 14.89
C PRO A 612 -34.13 -0.05 13.93
N ASN A 613 -33.29 -0.99 13.45
CA ASN A 613 -32.31 -0.77 12.38
C ASN A 613 -32.93 -0.24 11.07
N SER A 614 -32.33 0.78 10.45
CA SER A 614 -32.19 0.90 8.98
C SER A 614 -31.20 2.01 8.61
N PHE A 615 -30.59 1.91 7.42
CA PHE A 615 -29.68 2.92 6.86
C PHE A 615 -30.48 4.12 6.31
N ALA A 616 -30.06 5.35 6.62
CA ALA A 616 -30.07 6.46 5.66
C ALA A 616 -29.28 7.68 6.16
N THR A 617 -28.36 8.16 5.34
CA THR A 617 -27.65 9.44 5.49
C THR A 617 -28.60 10.63 5.35
N TYR A 618 -28.38 11.70 6.13
CA TYR A 618 -28.62 13.05 5.62
C TYR A 618 -27.62 14.06 6.21
N VAL A 619 -27.00 14.86 5.35
CA VAL A 619 -26.09 15.95 5.73
C VAL A 619 -26.78 17.28 5.43
N GLY A 620 -27.09 18.06 6.46
CA GLY A 620 -27.53 19.45 6.30
C GLY A 620 -26.34 20.38 6.11
N ASN A 621 -26.31 21.13 5.00
CA ASN A 621 -25.25 22.11 4.73
C ASN A 621 -25.54 23.46 5.40
N VAL A 622 -24.54 24.04 6.07
CA VAL A 622 -24.34 25.51 6.15
C VAL A 622 -22.85 25.82 5.94
N LYS A 623 -22.55 27.03 5.46
CA LYS A 623 -21.30 27.45 4.81
C LYS A 623 -20.61 28.58 5.57
N ILE A 624 -19.28 28.50 5.77
CA ILE A 624 -18.37 29.64 5.92
C ILE A 624 -17.16 29.42 4.98
N GLU A 625 -16.44 30.49 4.63
CA GLU A 625 -15.56 30.59 3.45
C GLU A 625 -14.07 30.48 3.82
N GLY A 626 -13.22 29.96 2.91
CA GLY A 626 -11.79 29.80 3.18
C GLY A 626 -10.94 28.92 2.23
N GLN A 627 -11.33 28.80 0.95
CA GLN A 627 -10.70 27.92 -0.07
C GLN A 627 -10.72 26.40 0.23
N ARG A 628 -10.57 25.61 -0.84
CA ARG A 628 -10.71 24.13 -0.86
C ARG A 628 -9.71 23.53 -1.84
N GLU A 629 -9.19 22.35 -1.52
CA GLU A 629 -9.11 21.25 -2.50
C GLU A 629 -9.81 20.01 -1.94
N LYS A 630 -10.41 19.21 -2.82
CA LYS A 630 -11.33 18.11 -2.45
C LYS A 630 -10.56 16.80 -2.20
N LYS A 631 -10.90 16.10 -1.11
CA LYS A 631 -10.66 14.65 -1.00
C LYS A 631 -11.62 13.91 -1.96
N ARG A 632 -11.17 12.82 -2.60
CA ARG A 632 -12.03 11.69 -2.97
C ARG A 632 -11.91 10.61 -1.89
N ILE A 633 -13.00 9.89 -1.63
CA ILE A 633 -13.09 8.83 -0.61
C ILE A 633 -13.27 7.50 -1.33
N PHE A 634 -12.53 6.47 -0.92
CA PHE A 634 -12.82 5.09 -1.26
C PHE A 634 -13.35 4.34 -0.04
N ASN A 635 -14.34 3.47 -0.25
CA ASN A 635 -14.92 2.61 0.77
C ASN A 635 -14.66 1.14 0.42
N ARG A 636 -13.75 0.51 1.17
CA ARG A 636 -13.66 -0.95 1.38
C ARG A 636 -13.31 -1.18 2.85
N GLY A 637 -13.77 -2.31 3.40
CA GLY A 637 -13.83 -2.52 4.85
C GLY A 637 -12.46 -2.71 5.54
N GLU A 638 -12.49 -2.41 6.84
CA GLU A 638 -11.48 -2.68 7.88
C GLU A 638 -10.17 -1.85 7.80
N ALA A 639 -9.76 -1.35 8.97
CA ALA A 639 -8.64 -0.42 9.25
C ALA A 639 -8.72 1.00 8.66
N VAL A 640 -8.91 2.01 9.53
CA VAL A 640 -8.77 3.44 9.20
C VAL A 640 -7.33 3.89 9.46
N TYR A 641 -6.65 4.40 8.43
CA TYR A 641 -5.29 4.94 8.55
C TYR A 641 -5.31 6.47 8.49
N PHE A 642 -4.79 7.12 9.54
CA PHE A 642 -4.54 8.56 9.55
C PHE A 642 -3.11 8.85 9.07
N PHE A 643 -2.98 9.68 8.04
CA PHE A 643 -1.70 10.20 7.55
C PHE A 643 -1.68 11.73 7.65
N THR A 644 -0.93 12.27 8.61
CA THR A 644 -0.63 13.70 8.69
C THR A 644 0.78 13.95 8.18
N ARG A 645 0.91 14.56 7.00
CA ARG A 645 2.21 14.98 6.46
C ARG A 645 2.58 16.37 6.98
N LEU A 646 3.20 16.43 8.15
CA LEU A 646 3.82 17.66 8.66
C LEU A 646 4.99 18.06 7.75
N VAL A 647 4.81 19.13 6.97
CA VAL A 647 5.88 19.78 6.21
C VAL A 647 6.43 20.90 7.07
N VAL A 648 7.37 20.58 7.95
CA VAL A 648 8.18 21.59 8.64
C VAL A 648 9.17 22.17 7.63
N GLN A 649 9.17 23.49 7.49
CA GLN A 649 10.23 24.20 6.77
C GLN A 649 11.49 24.20 7.63
N GLU A 650 12.64 23.93 7.00
CA GLU A 650 13.96 23.75 7.62
C GLU A 650 14.15 22.44 8.42
N ARG A 651 15.41 22.00 8.53
CA ARG A 651 15.77 20.64 8.99
C ARG A 651 15.78 20.52 10.51
N LYS A 652 14.65 20.15 11.11
CA LYS A 652 14.60 19.59 12.48
C LYS A 652 13.81 18.29 12.48
N GLU A 653 14.29 17.27 13.20
CA GLU A 653 13.58 15.99 13.31
C GLU A 653 12.35 16.13 14.22
N VAL A 654 11.23 15.56 13.77
CA VAL A 654 9.94 15.61 14.47
C VAL A 654 9.56 14.21 14.92
N TYR A 655 9.27 14.08 16.21
CA TYR A 655 8.92 12.83 16.87
C TYR A 655 7.45 12.89 17.31
N VAL A 656 6.72 11.78 17.16
CA VAL A 656 5.30 11.68 17.52
C VAL A 656 5.12 10.54 18.52
N LYS A 657 4.51 10.82 19.66
CA LYS A 657 4.30 9.85 20.74
C LYS A 657 2.81 9.77 21.10
N TYR A 658 2.32 8.54 21.27
CA TYR A 658 0.97 8.27 21.77
C TYR A 658 1.04 7.91 23.25
N VAL A 659 0.22 8.53 24.09
CA VAL A 659 0.22 8.33 25.56
C VAL A 659 -1.22 8.14 26.05
N PRO A 660 -1.56 7.09 26.82
CA PRO A 660 -2.90 6.96 27.43
C PRO A 660 -3.24 8.15 28.33
N GLU A 661 -4.49 8.61 28.33
CA GLU A 661 -4.95 9.75 29.14
C GLU A 661 -4.67 9.56 30.65
N GLY A 662 -4.88 8.34 31.17
CA GLY A 662 -4.56 7.96 32.54
C GLY A 662 -3.06 7.83 32.88
N ALA A 663 -2.17 7.99 31.90
CA ALA A 663 -0.71 7.94 32.07
C ALA A 663 -0.04 9.33 31.98
N LEU A 664 -0.83 10.40 31.82
CA LEU A 664 -0.34 11.78 31.87
C LEU A 664 -0.47 12.36 33.30
N PRO A 665 0.53 13.10 33.80
CA PRO A 665 0.37 13.96 34.97
C PRO A 665 -0.73 14.99 34.72
N ASP A 666 -1.52 15.32 35.74
CA ASP A 666 -2.68 16.22 35.58
C ASP A 666 -2.29 17.64 35.16
N GLU A 667 -1.07 18.08 35.53
CA GLU A 667 -0.42 19.32 35.09
C GLU A 667 -0.36 19.48 33.56
N VAL A 668 -0.31 18.36 32.82
CA VAL A 668 -0.26 18.30 31.34
C VAL A 668 -1.66 18.28 30.72
N LYS A 669 -2.71 17.94 31.48
CA LYS A 669 -4.09 17.81 30.96
C LYS A 669 -4.80 19.15 30.82
N GLU A 670 -4.49 20.12 31.67
CA GLU A 670 -5.17 21.43 31.68
C GLU A 670 -4.38 22.57 31.02
N THR A 671 -3.10 22.37 30.66
CA THR A 671 -2.26 23.47 30.17
C THR A 671 -1.37 23.12 28.97
N VAL A 672 -1.74 23.59 27.77
CA VAL A 672 -0.83 23.66 26.62
C VAL A 672 0.08 24.89 26.80
N VAL A 673 1.22 24.68 27.46
CA VAL A 673 2.29 25.69 27.59
C VAL A 673 3.47 25.29 26.71
N ASN A 674 3.76 26.11 25.71
CA ASN A 674 4.97 25.97 24.88
C ASN A 674 6.23 25.92 25.76
N GLY A 675 7.07 24.89 25.56
CA GLY A 675 8.42 24.86 26.14
C GLY A 675 8.66 23.89 27.31
N MET A 676 7.72 23.01 27.66
CA MET A 676 7.96 22.02 28.72
C MET A 676 9.01 20.97 28.29
N ILE A 677 9.99 20.72 29.16
CA ILE A 677 11.11 19.79 28.92
C ILE A 677 10.76 18.43 29.51
N LEU A 678 10.82 17.37 28.70
CA LEU A 678 10.56 15.99 29.15
C LEU A 678 11.87 15.22 29.37
N PRO A 679 12.04 14.52 30.51
CA PRO A 679 13.25 13.74 30.78
C PRO A 679 13.31 12.46 29.93
N ASN A 680 14.27 12.42 29.00
CA ASN A 680 14.77 11.24 28.26
C ASN A 680 13.73 10.34 27.56
N PRO A 681 13.43 10.58 26.26
CA PRO A 681 12.65 9.64 25.46
C PRO A 681 13.51 8.44 25.02
N ILE A 682 13.14 7.22 25.45
CA ILE A 682 13.58 5.99 24.75
C ILE A 682 12.92 5.98 23.37
N GLY A 683 13.70 6.30 22.35
CA GLY A 683 13.18 6.61 21.01
C GLY A 683 12.74 5.38 20.21
N TYR A 684 11.56 5.47 19.60
CA TYR A 684 11.12 4.59 18.52
C TYR A 684 11.05 5.40 17.21
N ARG A 685 11.75 4.94 16.16
CA ARG A 685 11.59 5.50 14.80
C ARG A 685 10.26 5.02 14.21
N LEU A 686 9.45 5.95 13.72
CA LEU A 686 8.20 5.64 13.03
C LEU A 686 8.42 5.14 11.61
N ASN A 687 8.64 3.83 11.47
CA ASN A 687 8.35 3.06 10.26
C ASN A 687 7.20 2.07 10.56
N GLY A 688 6.01 2.61 10.86
CA GLY A 688 4.82 1.82 11.19
C GLY A 688 3.59 2.71 11.41
N GLY A 689 2.41 2.21 11.03
CA GLY A 689 1.13 2.87 11.25
C GLY A 689 0.55 2.62 12.64
N ILE A 690 -0.67 3.13 12.89
CA ILE A 690 -1.36 3.14 14.20
C ILE A 690 -1.84 1.72 14.66
N GLY A 691 -1.52 0.67 13.91
CA GLY A 691 -1.89 -0.72 14.20
C GLY A 691 -1.19 -1.31 15.42
N GLY A 692 -1.70 -1.01 16.61
CA GLY A 692 -1.17 -1.53 17.88
C GLY A 692 -1.67 -0.84 19.17
N LEU A 693 -2.46 0.24 19.08
CA LEU A 693 -3.10 0.83 20.26
C LEU A 693 -4.28 -0.03 20.72
N MET A 694 -4.44 -0.16 22.04
CA MET A 694 -5.64 -0.75 22.65
C MET A 694 -6.81 0.25 22.61
N PRO A 695 -8.07 -0.20 22.75
CA PRO A 695 -9.20 0.69 22.96
C PRO A 695 -9.04 1.52 24.25
N GLY A 696 -9.38 2.81 24.20
CA GLY A 696 -9.25 3.78 25.29
C GLY A 696 -8.85 5.17 24.79
N LYS A 697 -8.71 6.13 25.72
CA LYS A 697 -8.32 7.52 25.41
C LYS A 697 -6.81 7.72 25.44
N TYR A 698 -6.32 8.45 24.45
CA TYR A 698 -4.90 8.72 24.23
C TYR A 698 -4.69 10.19 23.84
N HIS A 699 -3.49 10.69 24.04
CA HIS A 699 -3.01 11.95 23.47
C HIS A 699 -1.89 11.64 22.47
N VAL A 700 -1.97 12.27 21.30
CA VAL A 700 -0.82 12.45 20.40
C VAL A 700 -0.03 13.63 20.95
N ILE A 701 1.28 13.49 21.13
CA ILE A 701 2.19 14.59 21.49
C ILE A 701 3.21 14.73 20.37
N ILE A 702 3.35 15.95 19.84
CA ILE A 702 4.34 16.32 18.83
C ILE A 702 5.55 16.92 19.53
N LEU A 703 6.72 16.37 19.24
CA LEU A 703 8.00 16.67 19.86
C LEU A 703 9.02 17.10 18.80
N THR A 704 9.88 18.07 19.11
CA THR A 704 11.08 18.38 18.31
C THR A 704 12.32 18.43 19.21
N GLU A 705 13.48 18.26 18.59
CA GLU A 705 14.78 18.41 19.25
C GLU A 705 15.24 19.88 19.19
N ALA A 706 15.59 20.46 20.35
CA ALA A 706 16.24 21.76 20.44
C ALA A 706 17.76 21.62 20.25
N GLU A 707 18.44 22.69 19.85
CA GLU A 707 19.88 22.72 19.56
C GLU A 707 20.79 22.40 20.77
N SER A 708 20.21 22.34 21.97
CA SER A 708 20.84 21.86 23.21
C SER A 708 20.74 20.34 23.43
N GLY A 709 20.18 19.58 22.49
CA GLY A 709 19.92 18.14 22.65
C GLY A 709 18.74 17.82 23.58
N VAL A 710 17.82 18.78 23.74
CA VAL A 710 16.67 18.66 24.65
C VAL A 710 15.39 18.54 23.83
N THR A 711 14.60 17.48 24.09
CA THR A 711 13.32 17.26 23.43
C THR A 711 12.22 18.12 24.06
N MET A 712 11.45 18.83 23.22
CA MET A 712 10.46 19.83 23.64
C MET A 712 9.11 19.56 22.98
N ALA A 713 8.02 19.65 23.74
CA ALA A 713 6.66 19.50 23.22
C ALA A 713 6.15 20.78 22.56
N ILE A 714 5.50 20.63 21.41
CA ILE A 714 5.04 21.74 20.55
C ILE A 714 3.50 21.80 20.49
N ASP A 715 2.85 20.63 20.44
CA ASP A 715 1.39 20.51 20.31
C ASP A 715 0.93 19.13 20.82
N SER A 716 -0.33 19.01 21.22
CA SER A 716 -0.93 17.75 21.63
C SER A 716 -2.44 17.66 21.35
N VAL A 717 -2.89 16.52 20.86
CA VAL A 717 -4.30 16.28 20.50
C VAL A 717 -4.81 15.01 21.19
N ALA A 718 -5.88 15.13 21.97
CA ALA A 718 -6.59 14.00 22.56
C ALA A 718 -7.46 13.28 21.51
N PHE A 719 -7.51 11.96 21.56
CA PHE A 719 -8.32 11.10 20.69
C PHE A 719 -8.69 9.79 21.42
N GLU A 720 -9.77 9.15 20.99
CA GLU A 720 -10.26 7.90 21.58
C GLU A 720 -10.17 6.77 20.55
N VAL A 721 -9.47 5.71 20.91
CA VAL A 721 -9.41 4.46 20.15
C VAL A 721 -10.60 3.62 20.60
N LEU A 722 -11.49 3.28 19.66
CA LEU A 722 -12.65 2.42 19.92
C LEU A 722 -12.28 0.94 19.63
N GLN A 723 -13.15 0.01 20.05
CA GLN A 723 -13.04 -1.42 19.74
C GLN A 723 -13.30 -1.72 18.26
#